data_AF-A0A482VC93-F1
#
_entry.id   AF-A0A482VC93-F1
#
_cell.length_a   1.000
_cell.length_b   1.000
_cell.length_c   1.000
_cell.angle_alpha   90.00
_cell.angle_beta   90.00
_cell.angle_gamma   90.00
#
_symmetry.space_group_name_H-M   'P 1'
#
loop_
_entity.id
_entity.type
_entity.pdbx_description
1 polymer ?
#
loop_
_entity_poly.entity_id
_entity_poly.type
_entity_poly.pdbx_seq_one_letter_code
_entity_poly.pdbx_strand_id
1 'polypeptide(L)'
;MPPRSEDIPVSTLKIKPPPNRSTTQNGALWLKDKHETDGAEGLWRVHDDLYDLSSFVKSHPGGSEWLELTKGTDITEAFEVHHLTTAPEETLKKYFVKKAKVKRNSPFTFKDDGFYRTLKREVMGIVKTLPKQVINTSAFFTDLLLVGTFLFAILANTYWNYWLGILAGFFLGCVTIASHNYFHKKDNFRMYYFNLSLMQTREWRISHVLSHHLHTNTIDDMEITMNEPILPFLPVDKSPFFKYGYWVLFSIYWVTAFHLNYLKRVIYIVKGDTDLILWYDFVPYTLPLAMYLVGGQSLLASLWMWTFIVFVASFHFSAVGLNAAHHHPDIFHDGDAPRSDTDYDWGLSQLDAVMERHDITGSHFLVLTNFGDHCLHHLFPTLDHGTLDLLYPALKKGTDITEAFETHHLTSTPGTLLKKFFKKPAKTSRNSPFTFHEDGFYKTLKRNITNVMPNVPKAPADRSKRIADYLVAVYIILAILSAYNRSFTVGMLSGIFLSLTAIAAHNFFHQKDNFRMYYFNFTLMDYNLEPFLEYLPGHKQILVQYVKMIISPVVYPFIFLGSFVRCNIEVILKEQEFRMILYLPFTVLLLMMVASGGDIIFSAIMFFSIQLIGSLHFGAVGLNAAHHHPDIFHDGDTPRPKHEMDWGIYELDAVMDRKDITGSHFLVLTNFGDHALHHLFPTIDHGLLEYLYPTFLKTCADFGIEWKLSSQIELVKGQFMQIAKVKPKEEPPRTLKKIKYL
;
A
#
# COMPACT_ATOMS: atom_id res chain seq x y z
N MET A 1 -17.77 34.77 5.38
CA MET A 1 -16.67 34.58 6.35
C MET A 1 -16.62 33.09 6.66
N PRO A 2 -15.49 32.40 6.48
CA PRO A 2 -15.41 30.99 6.85
C PRO A 2 -15.64 30.84 8.37
N PRO A 3 -16.31 29.78 8.83
CA PRO A 3 -16.55 29.57 10.25
C PRO A 3 -15.21 29.50 10.99
N ARG A 4 -15.12 30.20 12.11
CA ARG A 4 -13.99 30.11 13.02
C ARG A 4 -13.94 28.69 13.61
N SER A 5 -12.74 28.19 13.84
CA SER A 5 -12.43 26.96 14.58
C SER A 5 -12.73 27.07 16.08
N GLU A 6 -13.77 27.82 16.48
CA GLU A 6 -14.12 27.99 17.90
C GLU A 6 -14.65 26.66 18.51
N ASP A 7 -15.16 25.74 17.68
CA ASP A 7 -15.42 24.36 18.08
C ASP A 7 -14.19 23.49 17.78
N ILE A 8 -13.21 23.52 18.68
CA ILE A 8 -12.16 22.49 18.69
C ILE A 8 -12.89 21.16 18.95
N PRO A 9 -12.86 20.18 18.01
CA PRO A 9 -13.45 18.88 18.29
C PRO A 9 -12.77 18.31 19.53
N VAL A 10 -13.57 17.79 20.45
CA VAL A 10 -13.04 17.13 21.65
C VAL A 10 -12.19 15.96 21.17
N SER A 11 -10.88 16.00 21.49
CA SER A 11 -9.96 14.93 21.14
C SER A 11 -10.50 13.59 21.65
N THR A 12 -10.66 12.62 20.76
CA THR A 12 -11.04 11.25 21.13
C THR A 12 -9.91 10.57 21.90
N LEU A 13 -8.69 11.09 21.77
CA LEU A 13 -7.51 10.71 22.57
C LEU A 13 -7.38 11.49 23.89
N LYS A 14 -8.32 12.40 24.19
CA LYS A 14 -8.33 13.25 25.42
C LYS A 14 -7.12 14.19 25.53
N ILE A 15 -6.54 14.59 24.40
CA ILE A 15 -5.50 15.63 24.34
C ILE A 15 -6.14 16.97 24.69
N LYS A 16 -5.46 17.78 25.52
CA LYS A 16 -5.84 19.17 25.72
C LYS A 16 -5.34 19.98 24.52
N PRO A 17 -6.22 20.73 23.83
CA PRO A 17 -5.81 21.47 22.65
C PRO A 17 -4.80 22.57 22.95
N PRO A 18 -3.96 22.94 21.95
CA PRO A 18 -3.11 24.13 22.01
C PRO A 18 -3.95 25.40 22.30
N PRO A 19 -3.60 26.21 23.32
CA PRO A 19 -4.41 27.33 23.76
C PRO A 19 -4.53 28.46 22.74
N ASN A 20 -3.57 28.62 21.82
CA ASN A 20 -3.55 29.72 20.85
C ASN A 20 -3.74 29.25 19.39
N ARG A 21 -4.40 28.09 19.15
CA ARG A 21 -4.69 27.58 17.80
C ARG A 21 -5.32 28.67 16.94
N SER A 22 -4.64 29.05 15.85
CA SER A 22 -5.09 30.13 14.96
C SER A 22 -4.79 29.85 13.50
N THR A 23 -5.48 30.56 12.59
CA THR A 23 -5.20 30.53 11.14
C THR A 23 -3.82 31.10 10.78
N THR A 24 -3.10 31.61 11.78
CA THR A 24 -1.73 32.14 11.73
C THR A 24 -0.78 31.29 12.57
N GLN A 25 -1.03 29.98 12.72
CA GLN A 25 -0.11 29.09 13.41
C GLN A 25 1.27 29.09 12.72
N ASN A 26 2.33 29.13 13.52
CA ASN A 26 3.72 28.93 13.13
C ASN A 26 4.45 28.12 14.22
N GLY A 27 5.67 27.68 13.96
CA GLY A 27 6.43 26.82 14.87
C GLY A 27 6.71 27.48 16.22
N ALA A 28 6.94 28.79 16.25
CA ALA A 28 7.15 29.53 17.49
C ALA A 28 5.91 29.56 18.39
N LEU A 29 4.72 29.78 17.80
CA LEU A 29 3.45 29.75 18.52
C LEU A 29 3.13 28.34 19.01
N TRP A 30 3.36 27.32 18.18
CA TRP A 30 3.18 25.91 18.58
C TRP A 30 4.09 25.53 19.76
N LEU A 31 5.37 25.90 19.73
CA LEU A 31 6.28 25.66 20.86
C LEU A 31 5.85 26.40 22.13
N LYS A 32 5.34 27.62 22.01
CA LYS A 32 4.78 28.37 23.15
C LYS A 32 3.56 27.65 23.74
N ASP A 33 2.65 27.18 22.88
CA ASP A 33 1.48 26.41 23.29
C ASP A 33 1.89 25.14 24.03
N LYS A 34 2.86 24.39 23.51
CA LYS A 34 3.41 23.20 24.16
C LYS A 34 4.04 23.52 25.51
N HIS A 35 4.76 24.63 25.64
CA HIS A 35 5.30 25.07 26.94
C HIS A 35 4.20 25.24 27.99
N GLU A 36 3.04 25.79 27.60
CA GLU A 36 1.89 25.98 28.50
C GLU A 36 1.19 24.66 28.85
N THR A 37 1.08 23.72 27.90
CA THR A 37 0.29 22.49 28.08
C THR A 37 1.05 21.28 28.60
N ASP A 38 2.36 21.19 28.35
CA ASP A 38 3.15 19.96 28.56
C ASP A 38 3.58 19.75 30.03
N GLY A 39 3.53 20.82 30.83
CA GLY A 39 3.85 20.75 32.25
C GLY A 39 5.31 20.39 32.53
N ALA A 40 6.25 20.83 31.68
CA ALA A 40 7.67 20.57 31.83
C ALA A 40 8.39 21.53 32.80
N GLU A 41 7.67 22.47 33.43
CA GLU A 41 8.18 23.37 34.48
C GLU A 41 9.45 24.16 34.06
N GLY A 42 9.55 24.56 32.80
CA GLY A 42 10.71 25.28 32.24
C GLY A 42 11.96 24.42 31.99
N LEU A 43 11.86 23.11 32.22
CA LEU A 43 12.89 22.09 31.98
C LEU A 43 12.52 21.22 30.76
N TRP A 44 13.32 20.20 30.44
CA TRP A 44 12.95 19.19 29.46
C TRP A 44 12.28 18.02 30.18
N ARG A 45 11.08 17.63 29.74
CA ARG A 45 10.36 16.49 30.30
C ARG A 45 10.54 15.26 29.40
N VAL A 46 10.88 14.12 30.01
CA VAL A 46 10.86 12.80 29.36
C VAL A 46 10.11 11.86 30.31
N HIS A 47 9.01 11.28 29.83
CA HIS A 47 7.99 10.61 30.65
C HIS A 47 7.51 11.52 31.79
N ASP A 48 7.62 11.07 33.03
CA ASP A 48 7.25 11.85 34.22
C ASP A 48 8.45 12.49 34.92
N ASP A 49 9.62 12.47 34.29
CA ASP A 49 10.87 12.97 34.85
C ASP A 49 11.30 14.28 34.15
N LEU A 50 11.83 15.23 34.93
CA LEU A 50 12.32 16.53 34.46
C LEU A 50 13.84 16.60 34.54
N TYR A 51 14.44 17.11 33.47
CA TYR A 51 15.89 17.13 33.27
C TYR A 51 16.39 18.55 32.97
N ASP A 52 17.56 18.92 33.50
CA ASP A 52 18.27 20.14 33.11
C ASP A 52 19.39 19.81 32.11
N LEU A 53 19.07 19.95 30.82
CA LEU A 53 20.01 19.68 29.73
C LEU A 53 20.86 20.88 29.35
N SER A 54 20.80 22.01 30.09
CA SER A 54 21.44 23.27 29.70
C SER A 54 22.95 23.13 29.41
N SER A 55 23.65 22.31 30.20
CA SER A 55 25.09 22.04 29.99
C SER A 55 25.39 21.02 28.88
N PHE A 56 24.37 20.27 28.43
CA PHE A 56 24.48 19.25 27.39
C PHE A 56 24.06 19.76 25.99
N VAL A 57 23.27 20.83 25.91
CA VAL A 57 22.74 21.38 24.64
C VAL A 57 23.80 21.46 23.54
N LYS A 58 24.97 22.05 23.84
CA LYS A 58 26.04 22.25 22.85
C LYS A 58 26.80 20.98 22.48
N SER A 59 26.73 19.93 23.30
CA SER A 59 27.40 18.65 23.06
C SER A 59 26.44 17.56 22.57
N HIS A 60 25.16 17.89 22.39
CA HIS A 60 24.16 16.96 21.88
C HIS A 60 24.55 16.41 20.50
N PRO A 61 24.73 15.08 20.33
CA PRO A 61 25.20 14.51 19.07
C PRO A 61 24.29 14.78 17.86
N GLY A 62 22.99 14.97 18.09
CA GLY A 62 21.99 15.27 17.06
C GLY A 62 21.96 16.74 16.60
N GLY A 63 22.65 17.65 17.30
CA GLY A 63 22.60 19.10 17.06
C GLY A 63 21.95 19.85 18.21
N SER A 64 22.42 21.07 18.51
CA SER A 64 21.95 21.85 19.67
C SER A 64 20.55 22.42 19.48
N GLU A 65 20.17 22.72 18.23
CA GLU A 65 18.90 23.36 17.88
C GLU A 65 17.68 22.61 18.45
N TRP A 66 17.70 21.27 18.43
CA TRP A 66 16.62 20.45 18.98
C TRP A 66 16.32 20.75 20.44
N LEU A 67 17.36 20.84 21.27
CA LEU A 67 17.20 21.11 22.70
C LEU A 67 16.97 22.61 22.97
N GLU A 68 17.52 23.50 22.14
CA GLU A 68 17.25 24.94 22.22
C GLU A 68 15.78 25.26 21.96
N LEU A 69 15.18 24.67 20.91
CA LEU A 69 13.78 24.87 20.55
C LEU A 69 12.80 24.28 21.58
N THR A 70 13.14 23.13 22.15
CA THR A 70 12.22 22.34 23.00
C THR A 70 12.35 22.62 24.49
N LYS A 71 13.14 23.62 24.89
CA LYS A 71 13.28 23.96 26.31
C LYS A 71 11.93 24.36 26.91
N GLY A 72 11.52 23.67 27.98
CA GLY A 72 10.23 23.89 28.63
C GLY A 72 9.07 23.08 28.05
N THR A 73 9.34 22.06 27.22
CA THR A 73 8.32 21.18 26.60
C THR A 73 8.50 19.71 27.02
N ASP A 74 7.48 18.89 26.75
CA ASP A 74 7.56 17.43 26.85
C ASP A 74 8.13 16.85 25.55
N ILE A 75 9.31 16.25 25.66
CA ILE A 75 10.06 15.69 24.53
C ILE A 75 10.08 14.15 24.57
N THR A 76 9.12 13.51 25.25
CA THR A 76 9.09 12.05 25.41
C THR A 76 9.04 11.32 24.07
N GLU A 77 8.09 11.65 23.20
CA GLU A 77 7.92 11.03 21.89
C GLU A 77 9.18 11.27 21.03
N ALA A 78 9.70 12.51 21.04
CA ALA A 78 10.94 12.86 20.34
C ALA A 78 12.11 12.01 20.83
N PHE A 79 12.25 11.86 22.15
CA PHE A 79 13.30 11.09 22.79
C PHE A 79 13.20 9.60 22.45
N GLU A 80 12.01 9.00 22.53
CA GLU A 80 11.78 7.58 22.26
C GLU A 80 12.04 7.21 20.80
N VAL A 81 11.64 8.09 19.87
CA VAL A 81 11.61 7.78 18.44
C VAL A 81 12.94 8.11 17.75
N HIS A 82 13.64 9.15 18.20
CA HIS A 82 14.91 9.57 17.58
C HIS A 82 16.14 8.86 18.17
N HIS A 83 15.99 8.10 19.25
CA HIS A 83 17.08 7.33 19.86
C HIS A 83 16.85 5.84 19.74
N LEU A 84 17.59 5.16 18.85
CA LEU A 84 17.44 3.72 18.67
C LEU A 84 18.07 2.89 19.80
N THR A 85 19.09 3.39 20.50
CA THR A 85 19.82 2.62 21.53
C THR A 85 19.44 3.04 22.95
N THR A 86 19.91 2.30 23.96
CA THR A 86 19.72 2.64 25.38
C THR A 86 20.76 3.63 25.93
N ALA A 87 21.81 3.97 25.15
CA ALA A 87 22.86 4.88 25.62
C ALA A 87 22.35 6.31 25.98
N PRO A 88 21.36 6.88 25.26
CA PRO A 88 20.74 8.14 25.63
C PRO A 88 20.01 8.10 26.96
N GLU A 89 19.33 6.99 27.30
CA GLU A 89 18.68 6.81 28.62
C GLU A 89 19.69 6.86 29.76
N GLU A 90 20.83 6.19 29.61
CA GLU A 90 21.92 6.22 30.61
C GLU A 90 22.56 7.60 30.73
N THR A 91 22.66 8.34 29.63
CA THR A 91 23.19 9.71 29.62
C THR A 91 22.22 10.66 30.32
N LEU A 92 20.92 10.51 30.07
CA LEU A 92 19.86 11.36 30.58
C LEU A 92 19.79 11.35 32.11
N LYS A 93 20.07 10.21 32.76
CA LYS A 93 20.11 10.07 34.23
C LYS A 93 21.00 11.10 34.93
N LYS A 94 22.08 11.57 34.28
CA LYS A 94 23.01 12.57 34.85
C LYS A 94 22.40 13.96 35.01
N TYR A 95 21.33 14.23 34.28
CA TYR A 95 20.68 15.54 34.21
C TYR A 95 19.33 15.56 34.93
N PHE A 96 18.97 14.47 35.61
CA PHE A 96 17.70 14.36 36.32
C PHE A 96 17.63 15.38 37.47
N VAL A 97 16.50 16.09 37.55
CA VAL A 97 16.24 17.07 38.60
C VAL A 97 15.17 16.56 39.57
N LYS A 98 13.99 16.22 39.04
CA LYS A 98 12.81 15.81 39.83
C LYS A 98 11.73 15.22 38.93
N LYS A 99 10.67 14.67 39.52
CA LYS A 99 9.46 14.29 38.79
C LYS A 99 8.55 15.49 38.52
N ALA A 100 7.85 15.46 37.39
CA ALA A 100 6.84 16.45 37.02
C ALA A 100 5.63 16.36 37.96
N LYS A 101 5.03 17.51 38.30
CA LYS A 101 3.86 17.56 39.21
C LYS A 101 2.54 17.19 38.56
N VAL A 102 2.43 17.36 37.25
CA VAL A 102 1.19 17.19 36.48
C VAL A 102 1.32 16.05 35.50
N LYS A 103 0.21 15.38 35.20
CA LYS A 103 0.16 14.36 34.15
C LYS A 103 0.52 14.98 32.79
N ARG A 104 1.20 14.21 31.94
CA ARG A 104 1.53 14.57 30.55
C ARG A 104 0.27 14.93 29.76
N ASN A 105 0.39 15.90 28.86
CA ASN A 105 -0.62 16.18 27.83
C ASN A 105 -0.33 15.37 26.54
N SER A 106 -0.13 14.06 26.70
CA SER A 106 0.04 13.12 25.60
C SER A 106 -0.61 11.79 25.98
N PRO A 107 -1.37 11.15 25.08
CA PRO A 107 -2.03 9.87 25.34
C PRO A 107 -1.09 8.68 25.16
N PHE A 108 0.06 8.90 24.52
CA PHE A 108 0.90 7.84 24.00
C PHE A 108 1.78 7.19 25.08
N THR A 109 1.92 5.89 24.95
CA THR A 109 2.70 5.03 25.85
C THR A 109 3.80 4.30 25.09
N PHE A 110 4.91 4.07 25.79
CA PHE A 110 6.07 3.34 25.30
C PHE A 110 6.39 2.19 26.25
N LYS A 111 5.43 1.28 26.43
CA LYS A 111 5.60 0.11 27.31
C LYS A 111 6.69 -0.81 26.77
N ASP A 112 7.50 -1.40 27.64
CA ASP A 112 8.61 -2.26 27.24
C ASP A 112 8.18 -3.47 26.42
N ASP A 113 7.04 -4.06 26.74
CA ASP A 113 6.42 -5.17 26.01
C ASP A 113 5.34 -4.71 25.01
N GLY A 114 5.19 -3.40 24.81
CA GLY A 114 4.36 -2.79 23.79
C GLY A 114 4.88 -3.05 22.37
N PHE A 115 4.06 -2.69 21.38
CA PHE A 115 4.36 -2.89 19.97
C PHE A 115 5.60 -2.09 19.55
N TYR A 116 5.62 -0.77 19.80
CA TYR A 116 6.72 0.07 19.33
C TYR A 116 8.08 -0.34 19.89
N ARG A 117 8.21 -0.50 21.22
CA ARG A 117 9.49 -0.91 21.84
C ARG A 117 9.89 -2.32 21.45
N THR A 118 8.95 -3.21 21.13
CA THR A 118 9.27 -4.53 20.56
C THR A 118 9.84 -4.42 19.15
N LEU A 119 9.18 -3.67 18.26
CA LEU A 119 9.65 -3.44 16.90
C LEU A 119 11.01 -2.74 16.89
N LYS A 120 11.20 -1.72 17.72
CA LYS A 120 12.46 -0.99 17.88
C LYS A 120 13.64 -1.92 18.20
N ARG A 121 13.47 -2.89 19.12
CA ARG A 121 14.52 -3.88 19.44
C ARG A 121 14.85 -4.80 18.27
N GLU A 122 13.86 -5.20 17.49
CA GLU A 122 14.05 -6.03 16.29
C GLU A 122 14.79 -5.23 15.20
N VAL A 123 14.36 -4.00 14.94
CA VAL A 123 15.00 -3.07 14.00
C VAL A 123 16.44 -2.78 14.40
N MET A 124 16.74 -2.56 15.67
CA MET A 124 18.12 -2.41 16.17
C MET A 124 19.04 -3.58 15.79
N GLY A 125 18.49 -4.81 15.71
CA GLY A 125 19.23 -5.99 15.24
C GLY A 125 19.62 -5.89 13.77
N ILE A 126 18.72 -5.32 12.95
CA ILE A 126 18.89 -5.15 11.50
C ILE A 126 19.75 -3.94 11.17
N VAL A 127 19.64 -2.84 11.92
CA VAL A 127 20.37 -1.59 11.67
C VAL A 127 21.88 -1.81 11.60
N LYS A 128 22.40 -2.75 12.39
CA LYS A 128 23.83 -3.13 12.39
C LYS A 128 24.29 -3.80 11.09
N THR A 129 23.37 -4.40 10.34
CA THR A 129 23.64 -5.10 9.09
C THR A 129 23.28 -4.29 7.85
N LEU A 130 22.77 -3.06 8.01
CA LEU A 130 22.34 -2.24 6.88
C LEU A 130 23.53 -1.86 5.98
N PRO A 131 23.38 -1.96 4.65
CA PRO A 131 24.44 -1.64 3.72
C PRO A 131 24.66 -0.12 3.64
N LYS A 132 25.88 0.34 3.96
CA LYS A 132 26.26 1.76 3.87
C LYS A 132 26.09 2.36 2.46
N GLN A 133 26.18 1.53 1.42
CA GLN A 133 26.05 1.94 0.02
C GLN A 133 24.68 2.59 -0.26
N VAL A 134 23.63 2.16 0.43
CA VAL A 134 22.28 2.70 0.28
C VAL A 134 22.23 4.15 0.75
N ILE A 135 22.81 4.46 1.91
CA ILE A 135 22.88 5.84 2.42
C ILE A 135 23.66 6.75 1.45
N ASN A 136 24.76 6.24 0.88
CA ASN A 136 25.54 6.98 -0.11
C ASN A 136 24.74 7.23 -1.40
N THR A 137 23.89 6.29 -1.78
CA THR A 137 23.03 6.39 -2.97
C THR A 137 21.95 7.46 -2.77
N SER A 138 21.36 7.58 -1.57
CA SER A 138 20.45 8.70 -1.24
C SER A 138 21.13 10.06 -1.36
N ALA A 139 22.36 10.18 -0.84
CA ALA A 139 23.15 11.40 -0.96
C ALA A 139 23.47 11.75 -2.41
N PHE A 140 23.85 10.75 -3.21
CA PHE A 140 24.11 10.92 -4.64
C PHE A 140 22.86 11.41 -5.40
N PHE A 141 21.69 10.77 -5.20
CA PHE A 141 20.46 11.22 -5.84
C PHE A 141 20.07 12.64 -5.42
N THR A 142 20.17 12.95 -4.14
CA THR A 142 19.85 14.30 -3.63
C THR A 142 20.75 15.36 -4.26
N ASP A 143 22.06 15.12 -4.35
CA ASP A 143 23.00 16.06 -4.98
C ASP A 143 22.80 16.15 -6.49
N LEU A 144 22.48 15.04 -7.16
CA LEU A 144 22.16 15.04 -8.59
C LEU A 144 20.90 15.86 -8.88
N LEU A 145 19.88 15.77 -8.03
CA LEU A 145 18.66 16.56 -8.13
C LEU A 145 18.94 18.06 -7.92
N LEU A 146 19.83 18.42 -6.98
CA LEU A 146 20.29 19.79 -6.82
C LEU A 146 20.98 20.31 -8.09
N VAL A 147 21.94 19.56 -8.63
CA VAL A 147 22.67 19.94 -9.85
C VAL A 147 21.70 20.10 -11.01
N GLY A 148 20.76 19.17 -11.18
CA GLY A 148 19.71 19.26 -12.20
C GLY A 148 18.81 20.48 -12.03
N THR A 149 18.45 20.83 -10.79
CA THR A 149 17.68 22.05 -10.48
C THR A 149 18.39 23.30 -11.02
N PHE A 150 19.68 23.48 -10.70
CA PHE A 150 20.44 24.64 -11.19
C PHE A 150 20.65 24.61 -12.70
N LEU A 151 21.03 23.46 -13.25
CA LEU A 151 21.28 23.31 -14.69
C LEU A 151 20.04 23.66 -15.51
N PHE A 152 18.90 23.04 -15.21
CA PHE A 152 17.68 23.27 -15.99
C PHE A 152 17.08 24.65 -15.72
N ALA A 153 17.21 25.21 -14.51
CA ALA A 153 16.76 26.58 -14.24
C ALA A 153 17.55 27.62 -15.04
N ILE A 154 18.88 27.47 -15.11
CA ILE A 154 19.74 28.35 -15.93
C ILE A 154 19.35 28.20 -17.40
N LEU A 155 19.24 26.98 -17.93
CA LEU A 155 18.85 26.76 -19.33
C LEU A 155 17.44 27.30 -19.64
N ALA A 156 16.48 27.13 -18.73
CA ALA A 156 15.14 27.69 -18.84
C ALA A 156 15.17 29.21 -18.93
N ASN A 157 16.03 29.86 -18.14
CA ASN A 157 16.23 31.30 -18.20
C ASN A 157 16.92 31.72 -19.51
N THR A 158 18.05 31.09 -19.86
CA THR A 158 18.83 31.42 -21.07
C THR A 158 17.97 31.37 -22.32
N TYR A 159 17.21 30.30 -22.49
CA TYR A 159 16.38 30.08 -23.67
C TYR A 159 14.95 30.59 -23.52
N TRP A 160 14.61 31.21 -22.38
CA TRP A 160 13.26 31.65 -22.04
C TRP A 160 12.19 30.55 -22.29
N ASN A 161 12.49 29.33 -21.86
CA ASN A 161 11.77 28.12 -22.22
C ASN A 161 11.06 27.51 -21.01
N TYR A 162 9.73 27.52 -21.05
CA TYR A 162 8.89 27.03 -19.96
C TYR A 162 8.86 25.51 -19.81
N TRP A 163 9.18 24.72 -20.85
CA TRP A 163 9.32 23.27 -20.70
C TRP A 163 10.55 22.90 -19.87
N LEU A 164 11.66 23.60 -20.11
CA LEU A 164 12.85 23.50 -19.25
C LEU A 164 12.56 24.04 -17.84
N GLY A 165 11.72 25.08 -17.73
CA GLY A 165 11.22 25.56 -16.44
C GLY A 165 10.40 24.52 -15.67
N ILE A 166 9.53 23.77 -16.36
CA ILE A 166 8.77 22.66 -15.76
C ILE A 166 9.73 21.57 -15.28
N LEU A 167 10.72 21.20 -16.10
CA LEU A 167 11.74 20.21 -15.72
C LEU A 167 12.56 20.68 -14.51
N ALA A 168 13.00 21.94 -14.48
CA ALA A 168 13.69 22.52 -13.34
C ALA A 168 12.81 22.52 -12.08
N GLY A 169 11.52 22.84 -12.22
CA GLY A 169 10.55 22.81 -11.14
C GLY A 169 10.31 21.40 -10.59
N PHE A 170 10.24 20.40 -11.46
CA PHE A 170 10.17 18.99 -11.04
C PHE A 170 11.42 18.57 -10.25
N PHE A 171 12.62 18.91 -10.74
CA PHE A 171 13.87 18.66 -10.01
C PHE A 171 13.91 19.39 -8.66
N LEU A 172 13.46 20.65 -8.60
CA LEU A 172 13.37 21.42 -7.37
C LEU A 172 12.36 20.80 -6.39
N GLY A 173 11.23 20.31 -6.87
CA GLY A 173 10.25 19.58 -6.07
C GLY A 173 10.86 18.31 -5.47
N CYS A 174 11.48 17.46 -6.31
CA CYS A 174 12.14 16.22 -5.88
C CYS A 174 13.29 16.47 -4.89
N VAL A 175 14.15 17.48 -5.10
CA VAL A 175 15.24 17.79 -4.16
C VAL A 175 14.68 18.33 -2.85
N THR A 176 13.60 19.13 -2.89
CA THR A 176 12.92 19.60 -1.68
C THR A 176 12.42 18.43 -0.87
N ILE A 177 11.75 17.45 -1.50
CA ILE A 177 11.34 16.22 -0.82
C ILE A 177 12.58 15.48 -0.33
N ALA A 178 13.54 15.10 -1.17
CA ALA A 178 14.73 14.34 -0.75
C ALA A 178 15.51 14.98 0.41
N SER A 179 15.48 16.32 0.53
CA SER A 179 16.12 17.06 1.63
C SER A 179 15.52 16.74 3.00
N HIS A 180 14.24 16.36 3.07
CA HIS A 180 13.56 16.08 4.35
C HIS A 180 14.19 14.87 5.09
N ASN A 181 14.70 13.89 4.35
CA ASN A 181 15.46 12.75 4.88
C ASN A 181 16.64 13.21 5.78
N TYR A 182 17.16 14.41 5.55
CA TYR A 182 18.28 14.97 6.29
C TYR A 182 17.85 15.80 7.50
N PHE A 183 16.56 16.12 7.66
CA PHE A 183 16.05 16.84 8.83
C PHE A 183 16.15 16.02 10.09
N HIS A 184 15.77 14.75 10.03
CA HIS A 184 15.74 13.83 11.16
C HIS A 184 17.13 13.32 11.56
N LYS A 185 18.15 13.61 10.75
CA LYS A 185 19.53 13.18 10.98
C LYS A 185 20.31 14.30 11.67
N LYS A 186 21.52 13.97 12.13
CA LYS A 186 22.48 14.98 12.58
C LYS A 186 22.63 16.08 11.52
N ASP A 187 22.71 17.33 11.98
CA ASP A 187 22.90 18.52 11.13
C ASP A 187 23.94 18.27 10.04
N ASN A 188 23.53 18.53 8.80
CA ASN A 188 24.31 18.31 7.60
C ASN A 188 23.85 19.30 6.53
N PHE A 189 24.73 19.66 5.61
CA PHE A 189 24.44 20.74 4.66
C PHE A 189 23.28 20.44 3.68
N ARG A 190 22.94 19.17 3.43
CA ARG A 190 21.87 18.79 2.49
C ARG A 190 20.48 19.15 2.99
N MET A 191 20.29 19.28 4.31
CA MET A 191 19.02 19.77 4.86
C MET A 191 18.65 21.14 4.28
N TYR A 192 19.64 22.00 4.00
CA TYR A 192 19.42 23.36 3.54
C TYR A 192 19.04 23.44 2.05
N TYR A 193 19.16 22.36 1.28
CA TYR A 193 18.63 22.33 -0.09
C TYR A 193 17.11 22.56 -0.09
N PHE A 194 16.42 22.13 0.98
CA PHE A 194 15.01 22.40 1.20
C PHE A 194 14.67 23.88 1.08
N ASN A 195 15.56 24.78 1.52
CA ASN A 195 15.30 26.22 1.49
C ASN A 195 15.20 26.79 0.07
N LEU A 196 15.65 26.08 -0.97
CA LEU A 196 15.44 26.50 -2.36
C LEU A 196 13.94 26.57 -2.75
N SER A 197 13.08 25.89 -2.00
CA SER A 197 11.62 25.93 -2.13
C SER A 197 10.96 27.20 -1.57
N LEU A 198 11.72 28.13 -0.99
CA LEU A 198 11.25 29.23 -0.13
C LEU A 198 10.72 28.83 1.26
N MET A 199 10.52 27.53 1.51
CA MET A 199 10.24 27.01 2.85
C MET A 199 11.51 27.04 3.72
N GLN A 200 11.37 26.97 5.05
CA GLN A 200 12.49 27.13 5.98
C GLN A 200 12.74 25.85 6.78
N THR A 201 13.99 25.40 6.84
CA THR A 201 14.37 24.16 7.54
C THR A 201 13.94 24.13 9.02
N ARG A 202 14.19 25.18 9.82
CA ARG A 202 13.76 25.22 11.24
C ARG A 202 12.25 25.08 11.39
N GLU A 203 11.48 25.83 10.60
CA GLU A 203 10.02 25.76 10.65
C GLU A 203 9.52 24.36 10.30
N TRP A 204 10.16 23.70 9.33
CA TRP A 204 9.83 22.33 8.96
C TRP A 204 10.26 21.29 10.01
N ARG A 205 11.37 21.52 10.71
CA ARG A 205 11.75 20.71 11.88
C ARG A 205 10.70 20.79 12.98
N ILE A 206 10.12 21.96 13.22
CA ILE A 206 9.08 22.11 14.24
C ILE A 206 7.78 21.47 13.75
N SER A 207 7.26 21.94 12.61
CA SER A 207 5.94 21.52 12.12
C SER A 207 5.88 20.05 11.71
N HIS A 208 6.90 19.53 11.02
CA HIS A 208 6.87 18.14 10.59
C HIS A 208 7.54 17.19 11.58
N VAL A 209 8.75 17.50 12.06
CA VAL A 209 9.51 16.53 12.87
C VAL A 209 9.03 16.48 14.32
N LEU A 210 8.85 17.64 14.96
CA LEU A 210 8.41 17.70 16.37
C LEU A 210 6.90 17.62 16.54
N SER A 211 6.13 18.05 15.54
CA SER A 211 4.68 18.04 15.62
C SER A 211 4.08 16.88 14.83
N HIS A 212 4.10 16.91 13.50
CA HIS A 212 3.45 15.88 12.66
C HIS A 212 3.92 14.45 12.97
N HIS A 213 5.21 14.14 12.90
CA HIS A 213 5.73 12.78 13.15
C HIS A 213 5.36 12.23 14.53
N LEU A 214 5.32 13.09 15.54
CA LEU A 214 5.08 12.66 16.93
C LEU A 214 3.58 12.55 17.25
N HIS A 215 2.76 13.34 16.56
CA HIS A 215 1.36 13.59 16.87
C HIS A 215 0.45 13.50 15.62
N THR A 216 0.85 12.71 14.62
CA THR A 216 0.22 12.59 13.28
C THR A 216 -1.30 12.58 13.36
N ASN A 217 -1.94 13.49 12.61
CA ASN A 217 -3.40 13.62 12.50
C ASN A 217 -4.15 13.86 13.82
N THR A 218 -3.46 14.24 14.89
CA THR A 218 -4.09 14.65 16.15
C THR A 218 -4.34 16.16 16.20
N ILE A 219 -5.10 16.62 17.19
CA ILE A 219 -5.28 18.07 17.41
C ILE A 219 -3.98 18.81 17.79
N ASP A 220 -2.93 18.09 18.20
CA ASP A 220 -1.58 18.64 18.49
C ASP A 220 -0.69 18.68 17.22
N ASP A 221 -1.15 18.13 16.10
CA ASP A 221 -0.48 18.17 14.81
C ASP A 221 -0.60 19.56 14.16
N MET A 222 0.54 20.20 13.95
CA MET A 222 0.63 21.51 13.33
C MET A 222 0.22 21.45 11.87
N GLU A 223 0.37 20.33 11.17
CA GLU A 223 -0.12 20.17 9.80
C GLU A 223 -1.65 20.26 9.72
N ILE A 224 -2.35 19.71 10.71
CA ILE A 224 -3.81 19.83 10.83
C ILE A 224 -4.21 21.28 11.08
N THR A 225 -3.54 21.95 12.03
CA THR A 225 -3.92 23.31 12.44
C THR A 225 -3.48 24.40 11.46
N MET A 226 -2.28 24.29 10.85
CA MET A 226 -1.71 25.33 9.96
C MET A 226 -2.47 25.50 8.66
N ASN A 227 -3.16 24.43 8.23
CA ASN A 227 -3.89 24.39 6.99
C ASN A 227 -5.37 24.76 7.19
N GLU A 228 -5.86 24.89 8.42
CA GLU A 228 -7.22 25.37 8.69
C GLU A 228 -7.37 26.88 8.52
N PRO A 229 -8.56 27.36 8.09
CA PRO A 229 -9.75 26.60 7.69
C PRO A 229 -9.71 26.16 6.22
N ILE A 230 -8.55 26.28 5.56
CA ILE A 230 -8.42 25.99 4.12
C ILE A 230 -8.58 24.50 3.89
N LEU A 231 -7.86 23.63 4.61
CA LEU A 231 -7.97 22.17 4.54
C LEU A 231 -8.46 21.61 5.88
N PRO A 232 -9.78 21.50 6.14
CA PRO A 232 -10.28 20.91 7.37
C PRO A 232 -10.20 19.38 7.29
N PHE A 233 -9.08 18.79 7.72
CA PHE A 233 -8.89 17.34 7.68
C PHE A 233 -9.72 16.61 8.75
N LEU A 234 -9.84 17.17 9.95
CA LEU A 234 -10.57 16.55 11.06
C LEU A 234 -12.04 16.22 10.72
N PRO A 235 -12.61 15.15 11.30
CA PRO A 235 -13.98 14.70 11.05
C PRO A 235 -15.00 15.59 11.77
N VAL A 236 -15.13 16.84 11.32
CA VAL A 236 -16.10 17.83 11.81
C VAL A 236 -17.20 18.08 10.77
N ASP A 237 -18.28 18.73 11.20
CA ASP A 237 -19.36 19.14 10.30
C ASP A 237 -18.89 20.17 9.27
N LYS A 238 -18.67 19.70 8.04
CA LYS A 238 -18.20 20.52 6.91
C LYS A 238 -19.38 21.08 6.13
N SER A 239 -19.27 22.35 5.72
CA SER A 239 -20.25 22.97 4.82
C SER A 239 -20.26 22.27 3.44
N PRO A 240 -21.35 22.36 2.66
CA PRO A 240 -21.41 21.77 1.32
C PRO A 240 -20.26 22.20 0.40
N PHE A 241 -19.73 23.41 0.60
CA PHE A 241 -18.58 23.90 -0.15
C PHE A 241 -17.32 23.05 0.09
N PHE A 242 -16.99 22.75 1.35
CA PHE A 242 -15.85 21.89 1.69
C PHE A 242 -16.09 20.42 1.33
N LYS A 243 -17.36 19.97 1.27
CA LYS A 243 -17.71 18.60 0.87
C LYS A 243 -17.62 18.37 -0.64
N TYR A 244 -17.98 19.35 -1.47
CA TYR A 244 -18.18 19.14 -2.91
C TYR A 244 -17.40 20.11 -3.83
N GLY A 245 -17.10 21.33 -3.39
CA GLY A 245 -16.46 22.38 -4.20
C GLY A 245 -14.96 22.56 -3.95
N TYR A 246 -14.40 21.75 -3.06
CA TYR A 246 -13.09 22.00 -2.46
C TYR A 246 -11.88 21.76 -3.39
N TRP A 247 -12.05 20.92 -4.41
CA TRP A 247 -10.99 20.50 -5.34
C TRP A 247 -10.27 21.68 -6.04
N VAL A 248 -11.00 22.77 -6.33
CA VAL A 248 -10.42 23.98 -6.96
C VAL A 248 -9.49 24.73 -6.01
N LEU A 249 -9.87 24.85 -4.73
CA LEU A 249 -9.00 25.48 -3.73
C LEU A 249 -7.73 24.67 -3.51
N PHE A 250 -7.85 23.34 -3.56
CA PHE A 250 -6.71 22.45 -3.39
C PHE A 250 -5.69 22.59 -4.51
N SER A 251 -6.13 22.68 -5.77
CA SER A 251 -5.22 22.91 -6.91
C SER A 251 -4.50 24.26 -6.82
N ILE A 252 -5.20 25.32 -6.38
CA ILE A 252 -4.58 26.63 -6.16
C ILE A 252 -3.57 26.55 -5.01
N TYR A 253 -3.92 25.86 -3.92
CA TYR A 253 -3.03 25.66 -2.78
C TYR A 253 -1.76 24.92 -3.20
N TRP A 254 -1.86 23.84 -3.98
CA TRP A 254 -0.70 23.09 -4.44
C TRP A 254 0.31 23.96 -5.17
N VAL A 255 -0.17 24.80 -6.10
CA VAL A 255 0.72 25.68 -6.85
C VAL A 255 1.32 26.77 -5.96
N THR A 256 0.60 27.25 -4.93
CA THR A 256 0.99 28.44 -4.16
C THR A 256 1.59 28.17 -2.78
N ALA A 257 1.58 26.94 -2.27
CA ALA A 257 1.97 26.59 -0.90
C ALA A 257 3.36 27.13 -0.50
N PHE A 258 4.36 27.00 -1.37
CA PHE A 258 5.71 27.53 -1.13
C PHE A 258 5.73 29.05 -0.94
N HIS A 259 5.06 29.77 -1.85
CA HIS A 259 4.95 31.23 -1.79
C HIS A 259 4.14 31.70 -0.57
N LEU A 260 3.05 31.00 -0.23
CA LEU A 260 2.24 31.33 0.95
C LEU A 260 3.04 31.17 2.24
N ASN A 261 3.82 30.10 2.39
CA ASN A 261 4.70 29.90 3.54
C ASN A 261 5.77 30.99 3.65
N TYR A 262 6.37 31.37 2.52
CA TYR A 262 7.31 32.48 2.47
C TYR A 262 6.67 33.82 2.86
N LEU A 263 5.51 34.15 2.28
CA LEU A 263 4.80 35.40 2.58
C LEU A 263 4.36 35.47 4.04
N LYS A 264 3.86 34.36 4.62
CA LYS A 264 3.55 34.27 6.05
C LYS A 264 4.77 34.63 6.91
N ARG A 265 5.94 34.07 6.57
CA ARG A 265 7.20 34.37 7.28
C ARG A 265 7.62 35.83 7.16
N VAL A 266 7.55 36.40 5.95
CA VAL A 266 7.84 37.83 5.73
C VAL A 266 6.91 38.72 6.56
N ILE A 267 5.63 38.39 6.65
CA ILE A 267 4.65 39.14 7.47
C ILE A 267 5.04 39.12 8.96
N TYR A 268 5.47 37.98 9.51
CA TYR A 268 5.94 37.91 10.91
C TYR A 268 7.17 38.77 11.14
N ILE A 269 8.16 38.69 10.26
CA ILE A 269 9.38 39.51 10.33
C ILE A 269 9.04 41.01 10.30
N VAL A 270 8.16 41.43 9.38
CA VAL A 270 7.71 42.83 9.27
C VAL A 270 6.92 43.28 10.52
N LYS A 271 6.23 42.37 11.20
CA LYS A 271 5.51 42.63 12.45
C LYS A 271 6.41 42.68 13.70
N GLY A 272 7.70 42.42 13.56
CA GLY A 272 8.68 42.55 14.64
C GLY A 272 9.35 41.26 15.08
N ASP A 273 8.99 40.10 14.50
CA ASP A 273 9.60 38.81 14.82
C ASP A 273 10.94 38.62 14.08
N THR A 274 11.88 39.57 14.23
CA THR A 274 13.15 39.59 13.49
C THR A 274 14.09 38.45 13.87
N ASP A 275 13.91 37.85 15.04
CA ASP A 275 14.68 36.68 15.51
C ASP A 275 14.42 35.42 14.67
N LEU A 276 13.39 35.44 13.80
CA LEU A 276 13.11 34.38 12.84
C LEU A 276 14.05 34.39 11.62
N ILE A 277 14.83 35.46 11.40
CA ILE A 277 15.78 35.57 10.29
C ILE A 277 17.02 34.74 10.58
N LEU A 278 17.28 33.75 9.73
CA LEU A 278 18.41 32.84 9.85
C LEU A 278 19.28 32.92 8.59
N TRP A 279 20.56 32.53 8.69
CA TRP A 279 21.49 32.65 7.56
C TRP A 279 21.02 31.88 6.31
N TYR A 280 20.28 30.79 6.50
CA TYR A 280 19.76 29.97 5.40
C TYR A 280 18.47 30.53 4.77
N ASP A 281 17.93 31.65 5.27
CA ASP A 281 16.89 32.41 4.55
C ASP A 281 17.41 33.04 3.26
N PHE A 282 18.74 33.11 3.09
CA PHE A 282 19.36 33.60 1.86
C PHE A 282 19.61 32.51 0.81
N VAL A 283 19.54 31.23 1.18
CA VAL A 283 19.71 30.09 0.26
C VAL A 283 18.76 30.13 -0.94
N PRO A 284 17.45 30.42 -0.82
CA PRO A 284 16.56 30.42 -1.98
C PRO A 284 16.99 31.39 -3.09
N TYR A 285 17.65 32.51 -2.74
CA TYR A 285 18.08 33.51 -3.72
C TYR A 285 19.36 33.12 -4.48
N THR A 286 20.03 32.04 -4.08
CA THR A 286 21.20 31.53 -4.83
C THR A 286 20.81 31.05 -6.23
N LEU A 287 19.61 30.49 -6.40
CA LEU A 287 19.08 30.01 -7.68
C LEU A 287 18.78 31.16 -8.67
N PRO A 288 17.94 32.16 -8.35
CA PRO A 288 17.70 33.28 -9.25
C PRO A 288 18.96 34.12 -9.49
N LEU A 289 19.88 34.20 -8.52
CA LEU A 289 21.18 34.83 -8.72
C LEU A 289 22.01 34.09 -9.78
N ALA A 290 22.10 32.76 -9.70
CA ALA A 290 22.79 31.95 -10.71
C ALA A 290 22.13 32.07 -12.10
N MET A 291 20.80 32.06 -12.15
CA MET A 291 20.03 32.28 -13.37
C MET A 291 20.33 33.65 -13.99
N TYR A 292 20.39 34.71 -13.19
CA TYR A 292 20.67 36.07 -13.65
C TYR A 292 22.12 36.23 -14.14
N LEU A 293 23.09 35.71 -13.40
CA LEU A 293 24.52 35.85 -13.73
C LEU A 293 24.92 35.08 -14.98
N VAL A 294 24.29 33.93 -15.26
CA VAL A 294 24.66 33.03 -16.37
C VAL A 294 23.67 33.10 -17.53
N GLY A 295 22.39 33.35 -17.26
CA GLY A 295 21.32 33.20 -18.24
C GLY A 295 21.22 34.31 -19.28
N GLY A 296 21.86 35.47 -19.08
CA GLY A 296 21.83 36.58 -20.03
C GLY A 296 20.49 37.32 -20.16
N GLN A 297 19.47 36.93 -19.38
CA GLN A 297 18.19 37.63 -19.30
C GLN A 297 18.25 38.81 -18.32
N SER A 298 17.29 39.74 -18.42
CA SER A 298 17.14 40.80 -17.42
C SER A 298 16.86 40.23 -16.02
N LEU A 299 17.12 41.03 -14.98
CA LEU A 299 16.82 40.64 -13.59
C LEU A 299 15.34 40.29 -13.42
N LEU A 300 14.44 41.13 -13.97
CA LEU A 300 13.00 40.91 -13.85
C LEU A 300 12.55 39.62 -14.56
N ALA A 301 13.10 39.34 -15.75
CA ALA A 301 12.85 38.10 -16.46
C ALA A 301 13.36 36.89 -15.65
N SER A 302 14.57 36.97 -15.11
CA SER A 302 15.16 35.89 -14.30
C SER A 302 14.33 35.59 -13.04
N LEU A 303 13.85 36.64 -12.35
CA LEU A 303 12.96 36.51 -11.20
C LEU A 303 11.62 35.90 -11.59
N TRP A 304 11.04 36.29 -12.74
CA TRP A 304 9.78 35.70 -13.22
C TRP A 304 9.91 34.21 -13.52
N MET A 305 10.96 33.81 -14.25
CA MET A 305 11.19 32.38 -14.55
C MET A 305 11.46 31.59 -13.27
N TRP A 306 12.19 32.16 -12.31
CA TRP A 306 12.40 31.53 -11.01
C TRP A 306 11.08 31.32 -10.26
N THR A 307 10.22 32.34 -10.19
CA THR A 307 8.87 32.22 -9.61
C THR A 307 8.04 31.13 -10.30
N PHE A 308 8.11 31.04 -11.64
CA PHE A 308 7.47 29.94 -12.38
C PHE A 308 8.00 28.56 -11.98
N ILE A 309 9.32 28.40 -11.87
CA ILE A 309 9.96 27.15 -11.42
C ILE A 309 9.50 26.78 -10.01
N VAL A 310 9.43 27.75 -9.09
CA VAL A 310 8.94 27.54 -7.72
C VAL A 310 7.45 27.14 -7.71
N PHE A 311 6.61 27.70 -8.59
CA PHE A 311 5.21 27.27 -8.73
C PHE A 311 5.08 25.81 -9.15
N VAL A 312 5.90 25.36 -10.12
CA VAL A 312 5.91 23.95 -10.54
C VAL A 312 6.43 23.04 -9.43
N ALA A 313 7.48 23.45 -8.72
CA ALA A 313 8.01 22.71 -7.59
C ALA A 313 7.01 22.59 -6.43
N SER A 314 6.30 23.69 -6.11
CA SER A 314 5.23 23.70 -5.12
C SER A 314 4.12 22.74 -5.53
N PHE A 315 3.70 22.76 -6.79
CA PHE A 315 2.70 21.82 -7.30
C PHE A 315 3.13 20.38 -7.11
N HIS A 316 4.35 20.01 -7.51
CA HIS A 316 4.87 18.66 -7.32
C HIS A 316 4.92 18.28 -5.84
N PHE A 317 5.54 19.12 -5.00
CA PHE A 317 5.67 18.87 -3.57
C PHE A 317 4.32 18.68 -2.89
N SER A 318 3.34 19.55 -3.14
CA SER A 318 2.03 19.47 -2.52
C SER A 318 1.18 18.34 -3.08
N ALA A 319 1.25 18.07 -4.39
CA ALA A 319 0.54 16.94 -5.00
C ALA A 319 1.06 15.60 -4.48
N VAL A 320 2.36 15.50 -4.19
CA VAL A 320 2.92 14.30 -3.56
C VAL A 320 2.67 14.30 -2.06
N GLY A 321 2.99 15.39 -1.35
CA GLY A 321 3.03 15.46 0.12
C GLY A 321 1.67 15.52 0.80
N LEU A 322 0.70 16.27 0.25
CA LEU A 322 -0.65 16.36 0.84
C LEU A 322 -1.54 15.18 0.46
N ASN A 323 -1.19 14.45 -0.61
CA ASN A 323 -1.78 13.15 -0.93
C ASN A 323 -0.83 12.01 -0.53
N ALA A 324 0.22 12.31 0.24
CA ALA A 324 1.01 11.27 0.86
C ALA A 324 0.14 10.56 1.89
N ALA A 325 0.66 9.46 2.39
CA ALA A 325 0.13 8.50 3.34
C ALA A 325 -0.79 8.96 4.51
N HIS A 326 -1.00 10.26 4.73
CA HIS A 326 -1.56 10.87 5.94
C HIS A 326 -2.94 11.48 5.80
N HIS A 327 -3.46 11.67 4.59
CA HIS A 327 -4.77 12.32 4.39
C HIS A 327 -5.72 11.45 3.56
N HIS A 328 -6.17 10.33 4.12
CA HIS A 328 -7.12 9.38 3.52
C HIS A 328 -8.32 9.15 4.45
N PRO A 329 -9.54 8.88 3.93
CA PRO A 329 -10.70 8.57 4.79
C PRO A 329 -10.57 7.30 5.65
N ASP A 330 -9.67 6.39 5.28
CA ASP A 330 -9.51 5.09 5.96
C ASP A 330 -8.41 5.08 7.04
N ILE A 331 -7.76 6.23 7.28
CA ILE A 331 -6.75 6.39 8.34
C ILE A 331 -7.27 7.33 9.42
N PHE A 332 -6.77 7.11 10.63
CA PHE A 332 -7.19 7.81 11.82
C PHE A 332 -6.92 9.31 11.74
N HIS A 333 -7.95 10.09 12.04
CA HIS A 333 -7.87 11.49 12.40
C HIS A 333 -8.53 11.71 13.77
N ASP A 334 -7.99 12.59 14.60
CA ASP A 334 -8.56 12.81 15.94
C ASP A 334 -9.99 13.35 15.86
N GLY A 335 -10.90 12.71 16.58
CA GLY A 335 -12.35 12.75 16.32
C GLY A 335 -12.91 11.39 15.88
N ASP A 336 -12.09 10.52 15.30
CA ASP A 336 -12.45 9.13 15.00
C ASP A 336 -12.38 8.25 16.27
N ALA A 337 -13.05 7.09 16.20
CA ALA A 337 -12.99 6.10 17.27
C ALA A 337 -11.59 5.48 17.34
N PRO A 338 -10.86 5.63 18.46
CA PRO A 338 -9.50 5.10 18.54
C PRO A 338 -9.51 3.59 18.81
N ARG A 339 -8.36 2.94 18.57
CA ARG A 339 -8.17 1.50 18.77
C ARG A 339 -8.43 1.01 20.21
N SER A 340 -8.30 1.88 21.20
CA SER A 340 -8.44 1.57 22.63
C SER A 340 -8.97 2.78 23.40
N ASP A 341 -9.55 2.57 24.57
CA ASP A 341 -9.99 3.66 25.46
C ASP A 341 -8.89 4.17 26.42
N THR A 342 -7.79 3.40 26.53
CA THR A 342 -6.62 3.65 27.37
C THR A 342 -5.35 3.04 26.76
N ASP A 343 -4.17 3.46 27.21
CA ASP A 343 -2.88 2.84 26.86
C ASP A 343 -2.58 2.79 25.35
N TYR A 344 -2.60 3.96 24.71
CA TYR A 344 -2.30 4.10 23.29
C TYR A 344 -0.81 3.79 23.02
N ASP A 345 -0.49 2.62 22.47
CA ASP A 345 0.87 2.35 21.99
C ASP A 345 1.16 3.32 20.84
N TRP A 346 2.24 4.10 20.98
CA TRP A 346 2.58 5.13 20.00
C TRP A 346 2.77 4.55 18.58
N GLY A 347 3.43 3.39 18.47
CA GLY A 347 3.72 2.78 17.17
C GLY A 347 2.48 2.23 16.48
N LEU A 348 1.52 1.68 17.23
CA LEU A 348 0.22 1.30 16.65
C LEU A 348 -0.57 2.53 16.21
N SER A 349 -0.50 3.62 16.97
CA SER A 349 -1.19 4.88 16.63
C SER A 349 -0.64 5.49 15.34
N GLN A 350 0.67 5.39 15.09
CA GLN A 350 1.26 5.78 13.81
C GLN A 350 0.77 4.90 12.65
N LEU A 351 0.63 3.57 12.86
CA LEU A 351 0.08 2.70 11.82
C LEU A 351 -1.41 2.94 11.56
N ASP A 352 -2.15 3.48 12.54
CA ASP A 352 -3.55 3.86 12.37
C ASP A 352 -3.68 5.18 11.58
N ALA A 353 -2.72 6.10 11.71
CA ALA A 353 -2.74 7.43 11.11
C ALA A 353 -1.99 7.54 9.76
N VAL A 354 -1.32 6.48 9.30
CA VAL A 354 -0.47 6.49 8.11
C VAL A 354 -0.76 5.24 7.25
N MET A 355 -0.82 5.40 5.93
CA MET A 355 -0.95 4.28 4.97
C MET A 355 0.26 4.16 4.05
N GLU A 356 0.64 2.93 3.68
CA GLU A 356 1.77 2.76 2.76
C GLU A 356 1.36 2.98 1.29
N ARG A 357 2.25 3.61 0.52
CA ARG A 357 2.07 3.82 -0.92
C ARG A 357 2.74 2.70 -1.71
N HIS A 358 1.96 1.66 -2.00
CA HIS A 358 2.43 0.48 -2.73
C HIS A 358 2.95 0.79 -4.15
N ASP A 359 2.52 1.92 -4.74
CA ASP A 359 2.94 2.44 -6.03
C ASP A 359 4.31 3.14 -6.01
N ILE A 360 5.02 3.18 -4.89
CA ILE A 360 6.40 3.72 -4.84
C ILE A 360 7.36 2.83 -4.06
N THR A 361 6.85 1.90 -3.25
CA THR A 361 7.65 0.92 -2.51
C THR A 361 8.55 0.11 -3.46
N GLY A 362 9.80 -0.15 -3.05
CA GLY A 362 10.78 -0.93 -3.84
C GLY A 362 11.69 -0.09 -4.76
N SER A 363 11.36 1.18 -4.99
CA SER A 363 12.19 2.11 -5.76
C SER A 363 12.92 3.10 -4.85
N HIS A 364 14.23 2.93 -4.66
CA HIS A 364 15.01 3.87 -3.82
C HIS A 364 14.84 5.34 -4.24
N PHE A 365 14.86 5.63 -5.54
CA PHE A 365 14.69 7.01 -6.03
C PHE A 365 13.28 7.54 -5.76
N LEU A 366 12.22 6.75 -6.02
CA LEU A 366 10.85 7.21 -5.77
C LEU A 366 10.57 7.32 -4.27
N VAL A 367 11.00 6.36 -3.45
CA VAL A 367 10.89 6.42 -1.99
C VAL A 367 11.49 7.71 -1.45
N LEU A 368 12.69 8.08 -1.89
CA LEU A 368 13.39 9.29 -1.46
C LEU A 368 12.71 10.59 -1.94
N THR A 369 12.11 10.59 -3.13
CA THR A 369 11.57 11.80 -3.78
C THR A 369 10.05 11.94 -3.68
N ASN A 370 9.34 10.91 -3.21
CA ASN A 370 7.88 10.87 -3.17
C ASN A 370 7.31 10.43 -1.81
N PHE A 371 8.10 10.57 -0.73
CA PHE A 371 7.69 10.20 0.64
C PHE A 371 7.27 8.71 0.75
N GLY A 372 8.05 7.79 0.18
CA GLY A 372 7.76 6.34 0.26
C GLY A 372 8.26 5.70 1.55
N ASP A 373 7.86 4.45 1.78
CA ASP A 373 8.10 3.70 3.01
C ASP A 373 7.63 4.46 4.26
N HIS A 374 6.50 5.15 4.10
CA HIS A 374 6.09 6.24 4.96
C HIS A 374 5.77 5.76 6.38
N CYS A 375 5.17 4.58 6.52
CA CYS A 375 4.90 3.99 7.82
C CYS A 375 6.20 3.75 8.60
N LEU A 376 7.23 3.21 7.94
CA LEU A 376 8.53 2.97 8.57
C LEU A 376 9.31 4.27 8.78
N HIS A 377 9.14 5.25 7.91
CA HIS A 377 9.69 6.59 8.10
C HIS A 377 9.15 7.22 9.38
N HIS A 378 7.84 7.18 9.62
CA HIS A 378 7.24 7.68 10.87
C HIS A 378 7.76 6.94 12.10
N LEU A 379 7.87 5.62 12.04
CA LEU A 379 8.33 4.81 13.17
C LEU A 379 9.83 4.99 13.47
N PHE A 380 10.66 5.20 12.44
CA PHE A 380 12.13 5.27 12.54
C PHE A 380 12.70 6.42 11.69
N PRO A 381 12.33 7.69 11.95
CA PRO A 381 12.58 8.79 11.04
C PRO A 381 14.05 9.16 10.91
N THR A 382 14.88 8.78 11.89
CA THR A 382 16.34 9.02 11.87
C THR A 382 17.10 8.10 10.91
N LEU A 383 16.46 7.02 10.45
CA LEU A 383 17.03 6.13 9.45
C LEU A 383 16.86 6.74 8.06
N ASP A 384 17.82 6.43 7.20
CA ASP A 384 17.80 6.95 5.83
C ASP A 384 16.66 6.30 5.04
N HIS A 385 15.92 7.08 4.25
CA HIS A 385 14.80 6.60 3.43
C HIS A 385 15.17 5.37 2.60
N GLY A 386 16.39 5.33 2.05
CA GLY A 386 16.82 4.19 1.25
C GLY A 386 16.93 2.87 2.03
N THR A 387 16.96 2.92 3.36
CA THR A 387 17.13 1.75 4.23
C THR A 387 15.84 1.23 4.85
N LEU A 388 14.73 1.93 4.66
CA LEU A 388 13.46 1.62 5.33
C LEU A 388 12.85 0.32 4.81
N ASP A 389 12.87 0.08 3.51
CA ASP A 389 12.41 -1.17 2.86
C ASP A 389 12.99 -2.45 3.51
N LEU A 390 14.25 -2.41 3.93
CA LEU A 390 14.95 -3.50 4.60
C LEU A 390 14.40 -3.83 6.00
N LEU A 391 13.52 -2.99 6.56
CA LEU A 391 12.90 -3.16 7.88
C LEU A 391 11.50 -3.81 7.82
N TYR A 392 10.86 -3.88 6.64
CA TYR A 392 9.55 -4.55 6.51
C TYR A 392 9.53 -5.99 7.02
N PRO A 393 10.58 -6.81 6.88
CA PRO A 393 10.57 -8.15 7.49
C PRO A 393 10.40 -8.12 9.01
N ALA A 394 10.92 -7.09 9.70
CA ALA A 394 10.70 -6.92 11.13
C ALA A 394 9.28 -6.44 11.45
N LEU A 395 8.75 -5.50 10.66
CA LEU A 395 7.38 -5.00 10.83
C LEU A 395 6.33 -6.09 10.55
N LYS A 396 6.54 -6.92 9.53
CA LYS A 396 5.69 -8.05 9.13
C LYS A 396 5.96 -9.31 9.96
N LYS A 397 6.90 -9.28 10.91
CA LYS A 397 7.23 -10.43 11.75
C LYS A 397 6.06 -10.72 12.69
N GLY A 398 5.31 -11.78 12.40
CA GLY A 398 4.17 -12.20 13.21
C GLY A 398 2.86 -12.34 12.45
N THR A 399 2.87 -12.36 11.11
CA THR A 399 1.69 -12.67 10.30
C THR A 399 1.06 -14.00 10.72
N ASP A 400 -0.26 -13.99 10.94
CA ASP A 400 -1.04 -15.21 11.11
C ASP A 400 -1.10 -15.96 9.77
N ILE A 401 -0.53 -17.15 9.73
CA ILE A 401 -0.50 -18.02 8.54
C ILE A 401 -1.40 -19.25 8.70
N THR A 402 -2.33 -19.25 9.66
CA THR A 402 -3.11 -20.43 10.05
C THR A 402 -3.89 -21.01 8.88
N GLU A 403 -4.62 -20.18 8.12
CA GLU A 403 -5.40 -20.61 6.95
C GLU A 403 -4.49 -21.24 5.88
N ALA A 404 -3.40 -20.57 5.52
CA ALA A 404 -2.44 -21.09 4.54
C ALA A 404 -1.82 -22.41 5.01
N PHE A 405 -1.45 -22.49 6.29
CA PHE A 405 -0.86 -23.69 6.88
C PHE A 405 -1.84 -24.87 6.90
N GLU A 406 -3.10 -24.63 7.27
CA GLU A 406 -4.11 -25.69 7.31
C GLU A 406 -4.51 -26.17 5.91
N THR A 407 -4.61 -25.28 4.93
CA THR A 407 -5.12 -25.61 3.58
C THR A 407 -4.08 -26.24 2.66
N HIS A 408 -2.81 -25.87 2.79
CA HIS A 408 -1.75 -26.34 1.90
C HIS A 408 -1.10 -27.67 2.33
N HIS A 409 -1.53 -28.24 3.45
CA HIS A 409 -0.89 -29.43 4.03
C HIS A 409 -1.90 -30.51 4.41
N LEU A 410 -2.00 -31.56 3.59
CA LEU A 410 -2.87 -32.72 3.85
C LEU A 410 -2.29 -33.71 4.88
N THR A 411 -0.96 -33.80 4.97
CA THR A 411 -0.28 -34.78 5.83
C THR A 411 -0.04 -34.23 7.24
N SER A 412 0.22 -35.10 8.20
CA SER A 412 0.58 -34.73 9.58
C SER A 412 2.03 -34.27 9.75
N THR A 413 2.87 -34.43 8.72
CA THR A 413 4.31 -34.10 8.74
C THR A 413 4.56 -32.61 9.06
N PRO A 414 3.91 -31.64 8.40
CA PRO A 414 4.12 -30.23 8.68
C PRO A 414 3.74 -29.85 10.12
N GLY A 415 2.64 -30.40 10.65
CA GLY A 415 2.25 -30.19 12.05
C GLY A 415 3.28 -30.75 13.04
N THR A 416 3.94 -31.86 12.69
CA THR A 416 5.04 -32.43 13.50
C THR A 416 6.30 -31.56 13.44
N LEU A 417 6.63 -31.03 12.25
CA LEU A 417 7.75 -30.10 12.07
C LEU A 417 7.50 -28.77 12.78
N LEU A 418 6.26 -28.25 12.75
CA LEU A 418 5.88 -26.99 13.38
C LEU A 418 6.23 -26.96 14.87
N LYS A 419 6.12 -28.09 15.58
CA LYS A 419 6.52 -28.22 16.99
C LYS A 419 8.00 -27.89 17.22
N LYS A 420 8.88 -28.11 16.25
CA LYS A 420 10.31 -27.76 16.33
C LYS A 420 10.55 -26.26 16.25
N PHE A 421 9.62 -25.50 15.67
CA PHE A 421 9.69 -24.06 15.52
C PHE A 421 8.85 -23.30 16.55
N PHE A 422 8.18 -24.02 17.45
CA PHE A 422 7.39 -23.42 18.53
C PHE A 422 8.29 -22.62 19.47
N LYS A 423 7.95 -21.34 19.66
CA LYS A 423 8.64 -20.47 20.63
C LYS A 423 7.79 -20.21 21.88
N LYS A 424 6.55 -19.77 21.69
CA LYS A 424 5.58 -19.45 22.75
C LYS A 424 4.16 -19.37 22.17
N PRO A 425 3.10 -19.48 22.99
CA PRO A 425 1.74 -19.18 22.56
C PRO A 425 1.58 -17.71 22.14
N ALA A 426 0.68 -17.44 21.20
CA ALA A 426 0.24 -16.08 20.89
C ALA A 426 -0.48 -15.47 22.10
N LYS A 427 -0.23 -14.18 22.38
CA LYS A 427 -0.87 -13.46 23.50
C LYS A 427 -2.21 -12.82 23.12
N THR A 428 -2.41 -12.56 21.83
CA THR A 428 -3.60 -11.93 21.27
C THR A 428 -4.41 -12.97 20.50
N SER A 429 -5.73 -12.80 20.48
CA SER A 429 -6.61 -13.58 19.62
C SER A 429 -6.29 -13.32 18.15
N ARG A 430 -6.58 -14.30 17.29
CA ARG A 430 -6.43 -14.17 15.84
C ARG A 430 -7.40 -13.09 15.33
N ASN A 431 -6.95 -12.25 14.39
CA ASN A 431 -7.81 -11.31 13.67
C ASN A 431 -8.46 -11.99 12.43
N SER A 432 -8.99 -13.18 12.63
CA SER A 432 -9.73 -13.95 11.64
C SER A 432 -10.93 -14.57 12.36
N PRO A 433 -12.16 -14.40 11.83
CA PRO A 433 -13.35 -14.99 12.45
C PRO A 433 -13.43 -16.51 12.19
N PHE A 434 -12.58 -17.06 11.31
CA PHE A 434 -12.64 -18.45 10.89
C PHE A 434 -11.94 -19.40 11.87
N THR A 435 -12.59 -20.53 12.12
CA THR A 435 -12.09 -21.56 13.03
C THR A 435 -11.72 -22.84 12.28
N PHE A 436 -10.83 -23.62 12.90
CA PHE A 436 -10.40 -24.95 12.45
C PHE A 436 -10.58 -25.95 13.62
N HIS A 437 -11.80 -26.05 14.16
CA HIS A 437 -12.10 -26.99 15.24
C HIS A 437 -11.83 -28.44 14.82
N GLU A 438 -11.24 -29.26 15.69
CA GLU A 438 -10.86 -30.65 15.36
C GLU A 438 -12.05 -31.56 15.01
N ASP A 439 -13.23 -31.24 15.57
CA ASP A 439 -14.53 -31.81 15.28
C ASP A 439 -15.36 -30.99 14.27
N GLY A 440 -14.81 -29.89 13.77
CA GLY A 440 -15.41 -29.05 12.72
C GLY A 440 -15.44 -29.75 11.35
N PHE A 441 -16.16 -29.12 10.41
CA PHE A 441 -16.39 -29.66 9.07
C PHE A 441 -15.07 -29.84 8.32
N TYR A 442 -14.26 -28.79 8.23
CA TYR A 442 -13.03 -28.83 7.43
C TYR A 442 -12.04 -29.88 7.93
N LYS A 443 -11.76 -29.91 9.25
CA LYS A 443 -10.80 -30.85 9.84
C LYS A 443 -11.30 -32.29 9.77
N THR A 444 -12.60 -32.51 9.87
CA THR A 444 -13.20 -33.84 9.66
C THR A 444 -13.07 -34.28 8.20
N LEU A 445 -13.40 -33.42 7.24
CA LEU A 445 -13.25 -33.70 5.81
C LEU A 445 -11.79 -34.00 5.45
N LYS A 446 -10.86 -33.14 5.90
CA LYS A 446 -9.42 -33.30 5.71
C LYS A 446 -8.93 -34.66 6.22
N ARG A 447 -9.31 -35.05 7.44
CA ARG A 447 -8.96 -36.36 8.02
C ARG A 447 -9.51 -37.52 7.19
N ASN A 448 -10.76 -37.43 6.75
CA ASN A 448 -11.39 -38.47 5.93
C ASN A 448 -10.73 -38.61 4.56
N ILE A 449 -10.42 -37.49 3.90
CA ILE A 449 -9.69 -37.47 2.62
C ILE A 449 -8.30 -38.05 2.80
N THR A 450 -7.54 -37.65 3.83
CA THR A 450 -6.20 -38.20 4.10
C THR A 450 -6.20 -39.73 4.21
N ASN A 451 -7.28 -40.34 4.72
CA ASN A 451 -7.43 -41.80 4.78
C ASN A 451 -7.71 -42.46 3.43
N VAL A 452 -8.37 -41.75 2.50
CA VAL A 452 -8.72 -42.27 1.18
C VAL A 452 -7.60 -42.02 0.16
N MET A 453 -6.83 -40.94 0.31
CA MET A 453 -5.76 -40.53 -0.62
C MET A 453 -4.78 -41.65 -1.00
N PRO A 454 -4.32 -42.54 -0.10
CA PRO A 454 -3.43 -43.64 -0.47
C PRO A 454 -4.02 -44.62 -1.51
N ASN A 455 -5.34 -44.71 -1.59
CA ASN A 455 -6.07 -45.60 -2.50
C ASN A 455 -6.51 -44.91 -3.80
N VAL A 456 -6.30 -43.58 -3.92
CA VAL A 456 -6.64 -42.82 -5.13
C VAL A 456 -5.60 -43.12 -6.23
N PRO A 457 -6.01 -43.45 -7.47
CA PRO A 457 -5.08 -43.71 -8.55
C PRO A 457 -4.25 -42.47 -8.89
N LYS A 458 -2.95 -42.64 -9.14
CA LYS A 458 -2.04 -41.53 -9.51
C LYS A 458 -2.10 -41.15 -10.99
N ALA A 459 -2.56 -42.06 -11.85
CA ALA A 459 -2.57 -41.88 -13.30
C ALA A 459 -3.33 -40.63 -13.81
N PRO A 460 -4.45 -40.20 -13.19
CA PRO A 460 -5.13 -38.97 -13.58
C PRO A 460 -4.27 -37.71 -13.41
N ALA A 461 -3.46 -37.59 -12.35
CA ALA A 461 -2.56 -36.45 -12.19
C ALA A 461 -1.50 -36.39 -13.31
N ASP A 462 -1.00 -37.55 -13.76
CA ASP A 462 -0.11 -37.60 -14.93
C ASP A 462 -0.84 -37.28 -16.24
N ARG A 463 -2.15 -37.54 -16.32
CA ARG A 463 -2.98 -37.10 -17.44
C ARG A 463 -3.16 -35.58 -17.41
N SER A 464 -3.32 -34.93 -16.26
CA SER A 464 -3.36 -33.46 -16.14
C SER A 464 -2.10 -32.80 -16.71
N LYS A 465 -0.92 -33.35 -16.36
CA LYS A 465 0.37 -32.89 -16.90
C LYS A 465 0.41 -33.01 -18.42
N ARG A 466 0.02 -34.16 -18.97
CA ARG A 466 -0.01 -34.38 -20.42
C ARG A 466 -1.00 -33.45 -21.13
N ILE A 467 -2.19 -33.23 -20.57
CA ILE A 467 -3.17 -32.29 -21.14
C ILE A 467 -2.57 -30.90 -21.22
N ALA A 468 -1.96 -30.40 -20.14
CA ALA A 468 -1.31 -29.08 -20.13
C ALA A 468 -0.19 -28.98 -21.18
N ASP A 469 0.65 -30.02 -21.29
CA ASP A 469 1.73 -30.08 -22.29
C ASP A 469 1.19 -30.09 -23.73
N TYR A 470 0.11 -30.83 -23.99
CA TYR A 470 -0.54 -30.84 -25.30
C TYR A 470 -1.19 -29.50 -25.64
N LEU A 471 -1.86 -28.86 -24.68
CA LEU A 471 -2.51 -27.56 -24.90
C LEU A 471 -1.48 -26.49 -25.30
N VAL A 472 -0.36 -26.38 -24.57
CA VAL A 472 0.69 -25.40 -24.92
C VAL A 472 1.34 -25.71 -26.26
N ALA A 473 1.59 -26.98 -26.57
CA ALA A 473 2.15 -27.39 -27.86
C ALA A 473 1.20 -27.03 -29.02
N VAL A 474 -0.09 -27.33 -28.88
CA VAL A 474 -1.11 -27.01 -29.88
C VAL A 474 -1.27 -25.51 -30.05
N TYR A 475 -1.30 -24.74 -28.96
CA TYR A 475 -1.28 -23.27 -29.00
C TYR A 475 -0.13 -22.74 -29.88
N ILE A 476 1.10 -23.15 -29.59
CA ILE A 476 2.31 -22.68 -30.29
C ILE A 476 2.27 -23.09 -31.78
N ILE A 477 1.89 -24.35 -32.08
CA ILE A 477 1.78 -24.84 -33.45
C ILE A 477 0.74 -24.03 -34.23
N LEU A 478 -0.44 -23.80 -33.66
CA LEU A 478 -1.49 -23.02 -34.31
C LEU A 478 -1.07 -21.55 -34.48
N ALA A 479 -0.35 -20.96 -33.53
CA ALA A 479 0.18 -19.60 -33.67
C ALA A 479 1.13 -19.50 -34.87
N ILE A 480 2.08 -20.43 -34.99
CA ILE A 480 3.01 -20.53 -36.12
C ILE A 480 2.26 -20.73 -37.44
N LEU A 481 1.31 -21.67 -37.49
CA LEU A 481 0.51 -21.94 -38.69
C LEU A 481 -0.38 -20.76 -39.08
N SER A 482 -0.89 -19.99 -38.12
CA SER A 482 -1.68 -18.78 -38.39
C SER A 482 -0.83 -17.71 -39.07
N ALA A 483 0.44 -17.57 -38.66
CA ALA A 483 1.39 -16.64 -39.26
C ALA A 483 1.81 -17.10 -40.66
N TYR A 484 2.18 -18.38 -40.81
CA TYR A 484 2.60 -18.99 -42.09
C TYR A 484 1.48 -18.92 -43.15
N ASN A 485 0.26 -19.31 -42.79
CA ASN A 485 -0.88 -19.33 -43.71
C ASN A 485 -1.64 -17.99 -43.78
N ARG A 486 -1.20 -16.99 -43.02
CA ARG A 486 -1.88 -15.70 -42.84
C ARG A 486 -3.37 -15.83 -42.51
N SER A 487 -3.74 -16.78 -41.64
CA SER A 487 -5.13 -17.13 -41.34
C SER A 487 -5.55 -16.71 -39.93
N PHE A 488 -6.41 -15.68 -39.85
CA PHE A 488 -7.00 -15.23 -38.58
C PHE A 488 -7.92 -16.28 -37.96
N THR A 489 -8.52 -17.17 -38.75
CA THR A 489 -9.32 -18.29 -38.21
C THR A 489 -8.44 -19.27 -37.42
N VAL A 490 -7.26 -19.60 -37.93
CA VAL A 490 -6.28 -20.43 -37.20
C VAL A 490 -5.75 -19.68 -35.98
N GLY A 491 -5.54 -18.36 -36.10
CA GLY A 491 -5.17 -17.49 -34.98
C GLY A 491 -6.23 -17.47 -33.88
N MET A 492 -7.52 -17.41 -34.22
CA MET A 492 -8.61 -17.48 -33.25
C MET A 492 -8.59 -18.80 -32.46
N LEU A 493 -8.38 -19.93 -33.14
CA LEU A 493 -8.21 -21.23 -32.48
C LEU A 493 -6.98 -21.24 -31.56
N SER A 494 -5.84 -20.70 -32.03
CA SER A 494 -4.65 -20.54 -31.20
C SER A 494 -4.94 -19.72 -29.93
N GLY A 495 -5.72 -18.64 -30.03
CA GLY A 495 -6.16 -17.83 -28.88
C GLY A 495 -6.99 -18.63 -27.86
N ILE A 496 -7.92 -19.47 -28.32
CA ILE A 496 -8.67 -20.37 -27.43
C ILE A 496 -7.71 -21.34 -26.72
N PHE A 497 -6.80 -21.98 -27.45
CA PHE A 497 -5.82 -22.89 -26.84
C PHE A 497 -4.88 -22.18 -25.86
N LEU A 498 -4.46 -20.94 -26.14
CA LEU A 498 -3.71 -20.10 -25.19
C LEU A 498 -4.47 -19.92 -23.87
N SER A 499 -5.77 -19.62 -23.95
CA SER A 499 -6.63 -19.50 -22.77
C SER A 499 -6.75 -20.81 -22.00
N LEU A 500 -7.00 -21.93 -22.69
CA LEU A 500 -7.08 -23.25 -22.06
C LEU A 500 -5.74 -23.65 -21.39
N THR A 501 -4.61 -23.31 -22.02
CA THR A 501 -3.26 -23.48 -21.44
C THR A 501 -3.12 -22.69 -20.15
N ALA A 502 -3.54 -21.42 -20.14
CA ALA A 502 -3.46 -20.58 -18.94
C ALA A 502 -4.34 -21.10 -17.80
N ILE A 503 -5.56 -21.55 -18.10
CA ILE A 503 -6.47 -22.13 -17.10
C ILE A 503 -5.91 -23.46 -16.58
N ALA A 504 -5.38 -24.32 -17.44
CA ALA A 504 -4.76 -25.58 -17.01
C ALA A 504 -3.51 -25.36 -16.15
N ALA A 505 -2.76 -24.28 -16.39
CA ALA A 505 -1.60 -23.90 -15.59
C ALA A 505 -1.96 -23.62 -14.12
N HIS A 506 -3.18 -23.15 -13.85
CA HIS A 506 -3.66 -22.83 -12.50
C HIS A 506 -3.57 -24.00 -11.52
N ASN A 507 -3.86 -25.21 -11.99
CA ASN A 507 -3.72 -26.44 -11.23
C ASN A 507 -2.30 -26.66 -10.67
N PHE A 508 -1.28 -26.11 -11.33
CA PHE A 508 0.12 -26.30 -10.95
C PHE A 508 0.69 -25.19 -10.05
N PHE A 509 -0.03 -24.08 -9.85
CA PHE A 509 0.39 -23.01 -8.93
C PHE A 509 0.38 -23.45 -7.47
N HIS A 510 -0.60 -24.28 -7.12
CA HIS A 510 -0.81 -24.76 -5.77
C HIS A 510 -0.02 -26.04 -5.47
N GLN A 511 0.70 -26.57 -6.45
CA GLN A 511 1.52 -27.77 -6.31
C GLN A 511 2.97 -27.41 -6.03
N LYS A 512 3.79 -28.42 -5.71
CA LYS A 512 5.24 -28.24 -5.62
C LYS A 512 5.78 -27.64 -6.93
N ASP A 513 6.75 -26.74 -6.79
CA ASP A 513 7.41 -26.07 -7.90
C ASP A 513 7.70 -26.99 -9.08
N ASN A 514 7.12 -26.64 -10.23
CA ASN A 514 7.25 -27.36 -11.48
C ASN A 514 7.11 -26.38 -12.64
N PHE A 515 7.73 -26.68 -13.79
CA PHE A 515 7.78 -25.75 -14.90
C PHE A 515 6.42 -25.46 -15.57
N ARG A 516 5.38 -26.27 -15.33
CA ARG A 516 4.06 -26.07 -15.95
C ARG A 516 3.30 -24.88 -15.37
N MET A 517 3.69 -24.40 -14.18
CA MET A 517 3.18 -23.12 -13.66
C MET A 517 3.44 -21.98 -14.64
N TYR A 518 4.57 -22.02 -15.36
CA TYR A 518 4.98 -20.99 -16.30
C TYR A 518 4.21 -21.04 -17.63
N TYR A 519 3.35 -22.04 -17.85
CA TYR A 519 2.48 -22.06 -19.01
C TYR A 519 1.49 -20.89 -19.00
N PHE A 520 1.12 -20.38 -17.82
CA PHE A 520 0.33 -19.16 -17.67
C PHE A 520 1.05 -17.94 -18.26
N ASN A 521 2.38 -17.88 -18.17
CA ASN A 521 3.20 -16.79 -18.67
C ASN A 521 3.32 -16.75 -20.20
N PHE A 522 2.67 -17.65 -20.96
CA PHE A 522 2.47 -17.45 -22.40
C PHE A 522 1.38 -16.43 -22.72
N THR A 523 0.57 -16.06 -21.73
CA THR A 523 -0.31 -14.89 -21.80
C THR A 523 0.47 -13.63 -21.48
N LEU A 524 -0.05 -12.48 -21.89
CA LEU A 524 0.44 -11.18 -21.46
C LEU A 524 -0.05 -10.80 -20.03
N MET A 525 -0.67 -11.73 -19.29
CA MET A 525 -1.23 -11.43 -17.97
C MET A 525 -0.24 -11.67 -16.83
N ASP A 526 -0.19 -10.72 -15.91
CA ASP A 526 0.36 -10.82 -14.57
C ASP A 526 -0.76 -10.63 -13.52
N TYR A 527 -0.59 -11.23 -12.36
CA TYR A 527 -1.62 -11.41 -11.33
C TYR A 527 -2.11 -10.09 -10.73
N ASN A 528 -3.02 -9.37 -11.39
CA ASN A 528 -3.96 -8.41 -10.78
C ASN A 528 -4.99 -7.91 -11.81
N LEU A 529 -6.28 -8.06 -11.50
CA LEU A 529 -7.42 -7.70 -12.37
C LEU A 529 -8.26 -6.52 -11.82
N GLU A 530 -7.83 -5.91 -10.72
CA GLU A 530 -8.51 -4.74 -10.13
C GLU A 530 -8.09 -3.44 -10.82
N PRO A 531 -9.02 -2.49 -11.10
CA PRO A 531 -10.30 -2.27 -10.40
C PRO A 531 -11.57 -2.31 -11.29
N PHE A 532 -11.60 -3.06 -12.40
CA PHE A 532 -12.67 -2.89 -13.40
C PHE A 532 -14.05 -3.44 -13.00
N LEU A 533 -14.13 -4.43 -12.09
CA LEU A 533 -15.37 -5.08 -11.66
C LEU A 533 -15.55 -4.97 -10.13
N GLU A 534 -16.73 -4.54 -9.69
CA GLU A 534 -17.04 -4.27 -8.28
C GLU A 534 -18.17 -5.18 -7.80
N TYR A 535 -17.80 -6.24 -7.10
CA TYR A 535 -18.72 -7.31 -6.70
C TYR A 535 -19.34 -7.11 -5.32
N LEU A 536 -18.77 -6.23 -4.47
CA LEU A 536 -19.28 -6.02 -3.13
C LEU A 536 -20.60 -5.22 -3.16
N PRO A 537 -21.57 -5.55 -2.29
CA PRO A 537 -22.77 -4.73 -2.12
C PRO A 537 -22.40 -3.40 -1.44
N GLY A 538 -22.91 -2.29 -1.94
CA GLY A 538 -22.58 -0.96 -1.41
C GLY A 538 -23.18 0.19 -2.24
N HIS A 539 -22.73 1.42 -1.98
CA HIS A 539 -23.19 2.60 -2.70
C HIS A 539 -22.60 2.65 -4.12
N LYS A 540 -23.35 2.14 -5.10
CA LYS A 540 -22.99 2.16 -6.53
C LYS A 540 -23.83 3.17 -7.29
N GLN A 541 -23.19 4.01 -8.12
CA GLN A 541 -23.93 4.88 -9.04
C GLN A 541 -24.75 4.03 -10.03
N ILE A 542 -25.94 4.49 -10.42
CA ILE A 542 -26.82 3.76 -11.36
C ILE A 542 -26.10 3.47 -12.68
N LEU A 543 -25.28 4.41 -13.16
CA LEU A 543 -24.45 4.22 -14.34
C LEU A 543 -23.48 3.05 -14.15
N VAL A 544 -22.81 2.97 -13.00
CA VAL A 544 -21.86 1.91 -12.66
C VAL A 544 -22.54 0.53 -12.58
N GLN A 545 -23.78 0.46 -12.07
CA GLN A 545 -24.54 -0.78 -11.94
C GLN A 545 -24.87 -1.43 -13.30
N TYR A 546 -25.27 -0.64 -14.29
CA TYR A 546 -25.77 -1.17 -15.57
C TYR A 546 -24.78 -1.03 -16.73
N VAL A 547 -23.93 -0.01 -16.75
CA VAL A 547 -22.94 0.18 -17.82
C VAL A 547 -21.82 -0.85 -17.72
N LYS A 548 -21.44 -1.29 -16.51
CA LYS A 548 -20.45 -2.37 -16.34
C LYS A 548 -20.90 -3.67 -16.99
N MET A 549 -22.20 -3.99 -17.00
CA MET A 549 -22.72 -5.17 -17.70
C MET A 549 -22.45 -5.14 -19.22
N ILE A 550 -22.48 -3.95 -19.82
CA ILE A 550 -22.22 -3.73 -21.25
C ILE A 550 -20.71 -3.65 -21.53
N ILE A 551 -19.95 -3.06 -20.61
CA ILE A 551 -18.51 -2.86 -20.74
C ILE A 551 -17.73 -4.15 -20.50
N SER A 552 -18.19 -5.09 -19.67
CA SER A 552 -17.43 -6.32 -19.36
C SER A 552 -16.99 -7.10 -20.61
N PRO A 553 -17.86 -7.41 -21.60
CA PRO A 553 -17.42 -8.07 -22.84
C PRO A 553 -16.43 -7.24 -23.67
N VAL A 554 -16.44 -5.91 -23.52
CA VAL A 554 -15.48 -5.01 -24.18
C VAL A 554 -14.13 -5.01 -23.45
N VAL A 555 -14.12 -5.21 -22.14
CA VAL A 555 -12.90 -5.27 -21.31
C VAL A 555 -12.21 -6.63 -21.42
N TYR A 556 -12.94 -7.73 -21.53
CA TYR A 556 -12.38 -9.09 -21.53
C TYR A 556 -11.25 -9.30 -22.56
N PRO A 557 -11.33 -8.81 -23.82
CA PRO A 557 -10.23 -8.91 -24.77
C PRO A 557 -8.93 -8.23 -24.33
N PHE A 558 -9.00 -7.24 -23.43
CA PHE A 558 -7.84 -6.41 -23.06
C PHE A 558 -7.24 -6.76 -21.69
N ILE A 559 -7.76 -7.75 -20.97
CA ILE A 559 -7.23 -8.15 -19.65
C ILE A 559 -5.73 -8.49 -19.74
N PHE A 560 -5.34 -9.32 -20.70
CA PHE A 560 -3.94 -9.73 -20.86
C PHE A 560 -3.05 -8.53 -21.20
N LEU A 561 -3.41 -7.75 -22.24
CA LEU A 561 -2.60 -6.62 -22.67
C LEU A 561 -2.54 -5.50 -21.61
N GLY A 562 -3.67 -5.19 -20.97
CA GLY A 562 -3.76 -4.19 -19.92
C GLY A 562 -2.90 -4.55 -18.71
N SER A 563 -2.90 -5.82 -18.32
CA SER A 563 -2.03 -6.33 -17.26
C SER A 563 -0.54 -6.23 -17.63
N PHE A 564 -0.14 -6.59 -18.86
CA PHE A 564 1.24 -6.41 -19.32
C PHE A 564 1.68 -4.94 -19.30
N VAL A 565 0.85 -4.04 -19.85
CA VAL A 565 1.15 -2.60 -19.88
C VAL A 565 1.31 -2.07 -18.46
N ARG A 566 0.39 -2.42 -17.56
CA ARG A 566 0.48 -2.06 -16.14
C ARG A 566 1.78 -2.55 -15.52
N CYS A 567 2.11 -3.83 -15.65
CA CYS A 567 3.32 -4.39 -15.05
C CYS A 567 4.60 -3.74 -15.62
N ASN A 568 4.64 -3.42 -16.91
CA ASN A 568 5.77 -2.69 -17.49
C ASN A 568 5.88 -1.26 -16.97
N ILE A 569 4.75 -0.57 -16.76
CA ILE A 569 4.72 0.73 -16.11
C ILE A 569 5.26 0.60 -14.68
N GLU A 570 4.77 -0.36 -13.89
CA GLU A 570 5.23 -0.63 -12.52
C GLU A 570 6.74 -0.95 -12.47
N VAL A 571 7.29 -1.70 -13.44
CA VAL A 571 8.73 -1.97 -13.54
C VAL A 571 9.53 -0.72 -13.93
N ILE A 572 9.03 0.09 -14.87
CA ILE A 572 9.68 1.37 -15.25
C ILE A 572 9.70 2.34 -14.07
N LEU A 573 8.62 2.36 -13.29
CA LEU A 573 8.50 3.12 -12.06
C LEU A 573 9.29 2.46 -10.90
N LYS A 574 9.79 1.23 -11.08
CA LYS A 574 10.52 0.40 -10.09
C LYS A 574 9.68 0.06 -8.85
N GLU A 575 8.37 0.01 -9.01
CA GLU A 575 7.40 -0.49 -8.03
C GLU A 575 7.44 -2.02 -7.95
N GLN A 576 7.90 -2.65 -9.03
CA GLN A 576 8.14 -4.09 -9.11
C GLN A 576 9.51 -4.41 -9.69
N GLU A 577 10.07 -5.55 -9.24
CA GLU A 577 11.28 -6.09 -9.84
C GLU A 577 11.01 -6.54 -11.29
N PHE A 578 11.99 -6.30 -12.15
CA PHE A 578 11.94 -6.78 -13.53
C PHE A 578 11.94 -8.32 -13.57
N ARG A 579 10.85 -8.90 -14.08
CA ARG A 579 10.68 -10.35 -14.21
C ARG A 579 10.78 -10.76 -15.68
N MET A 580 11.92 -11.33 -16.07
CA MET A 580 12.17 -11.83 -17.43
C MET A 580 11.06 -12.78 -17.95
N ILE A 581 10.42 -13.53 -17.05
CA ILE A 581 9.38 -14.49 -17.40
C ILE A 581 8.15 -13.84 -18.04
N LEU A 582 7.88 -12.56 -17.79
CA LEU A 582 6.77 -11.81 -18.40
C LEU A 582 6.93 -11.65 -19.92
N TYR A 583 8.15 -11.84 -20.43
CA TYR A 583 8.47 -11.72 -21.84
C TYR A 583 8.50 -13.07 -22.57
N LEU A 584 8.17 -14.17 -21.87
CA LEU A 584 8.00 -15.48 -22.48
C LEU A 584 7.04 -15.49 -23.70
N PRO A 585 5.92 -14.74 -23.74
CA PRO A 585 5.02 -14.74 -24.90
C PRO A 585 5.71 -14.30 -26.21
N PHE A 586 6.70 -13.41 -26.12
CA PHE A 586 7.41 -12.88 -27.29
C PHE A 586 8.31 -13.93 -27.96
N THR A 587 8.62 -15.05 -27.28
CA THR A 587 9.27 -16.20 -27.92
C THR A 587 8.37 -16.82 -29.00
N VAL A 588 7.05 -16.84 -28.79
CA VAL A 588 6.08 -17.32 -29.78
C VAL A 588 5.98 -16.33 -30.94
N LEU A 589 5.96 -15.02 -30.65
CA LEU A 589 6.01 -14.00 -31.69
C LEU A 589 7.26 -14.15 -32.57
N LEU A 590 8.43 -14.41 -32.00
CA LEU A 590 9.66 -14.65 -32.77
C LEU A 590 9.53 -15.87 -33.69
N LEU A 591 8.94 -16.98 -33.21
CA LEU A 591 8.68 -18.16 -34.04
C LEU A 591 7.70 -17.85 -35.19
N MET A 592 6.67 -17.04 -34.93
CA MET A 592 5.73 -16.57 -35.95
C MET A 592 6.44 -15.73 -37.02
N MET A 593 7.32 -14.81 -36.63
CA MET A 593 8.11 -13.99 -37.57
C MET A 593 8.99 -14.84 -38.48
N VAL A 594 9.64 -15.88 -37.95
CA VAL A 594 10.43 -16.81 -38.76
C VAL A 594 9.53 -17.56 -39.74
N ALA A 595 8.38 -18.06 -39.28
CA ALA A 595 7.46 -18.82 -40.10
C ALA A 595 6.77 -17.97 -41.19
N SER A 596 6.54 -16.68 -40.95
CA SER A 596 5.96 -15.77 -41.94
C SER A 596 6.97 -15.24 -42.98
N GLY A 597 8.19 -15.81 -43.04
CA GLY A 597 9.24 -15.37 -43.95
C GLY A 597 9.85 -14.01 -43.59
N GLY A 598 9.82 -13.63 -42.31
CA GLY A 598 10.37 -12.36 -41.81
C GLY A 598 9.39 -11.19 -41.80
N ASP A 599 8.10 -11.40 -42.10
CA ASP A 599 7.08 -10.35 -42.00
C ASP A 599 6.74 -10.01 -40.54
N ILE A 600 7.44 -9.00 -40.02
CA ILE A 600 7.33 -8.52 -38.63
C ILE A 600 5.95 -7.93 -38.34
N ILE A 601 5.41 -7.12 -39.27
CA ILE A 601 4.15 -6.38 -39.04
C ILE A 601 2.98 -7.35 -38.98
N PHE A 602 2.89 -8.27 -39.94
CA PHE A 602 1.81 -9.24 -39.95
C PHE A 602 1.87 -10.16 -38.72
N SER A 603 3.06 -10.66 -38.38
CA SER A 603 3.25 -11.52 -37.21
C SER A 603 2.88 -10.82 -35.89
N ALA A 604 3.20 -9.54 -35.74
CA ALA A 604 2.79 -8.74 -34.59
C ALA A 604 1.25 -8.59 -34.52
N ILE A 605 0.60 -8.23 -35.64
CA ILE A 605 -0.87 -8.11 -35.69
C ILE A 605 -1.54 -9.43 -35.34
N MET A 606 -1.06 -10.54 -35.91
CA MET A 606 -1.59 -11.88 -35.63
C MET A 606 -1.38 -12.28 -34.18
N PHE A 607 -0.18 -12.06 -33.63
CA PHE A 607 0.13 -12.35 -32.22
C PHE A 607 -0.77 -11.59 -31.25
N PHE A 608 -0.95 -10.27 -31.45
CA PHE A 608 -1.86 -9.50 -30.59
C PHE A 608 -3.31 -9.94 -30.78
N SER A 609 -3.73 -10.32 -31.99
CA SER A 609 -5.07 -10.88 -32.22
C SER A 609 -5.29 -12.18 -31.44
N ILE A 610 -4.30 -13.08 -31.41
CA ILE A 610 -4.32 -14.31 -30.60
C ILE A 610 -4.45 -13.98 -29.11
N GLN A 611 -3.68 -13.01 -28.61
CA GLN A 611 -3.75 -12.56 -27.21
C GLN A 611 -5.12 -11.96 -26.87
N LEU A 612 -5.72 -11.16 -27.75
CA LEU A 612 -7.06 -10.59 -27.55
C LEU A 612 -8.14 -11.68 -27.50
N ILE A 613 -8.10 -12.67 -28.39
CA ILE A 613 -9.03 -13.80 -28.38
C ILE A 613 -8.84 -14.67 -27.13
N GLY A 614 -7.59 -14.96 -26.77
CA GLY A 614 -7.29 -15.72 -25.55
C GLY A 614 -7.76 -15.00 -24.29
N SER A 615 -7.57 -13.69 -24.23
CA SER A 615 -8.04 -12.84 -23.14
C SER A 615 -9.57 -12.81 -23.06
N LEU A 616 -10.26 -12.69 -24.21
CA LEU A 616 -11.73 -12.74 -24.27
C LEU A 616 -12.27 -14.07 -23.76
N HIS A 617 -11.71 -15.19 -24.24
CA HIS A 617 -12.10 -16.53 -23.79
C HIS A 617 -11.78 -16.74 -22.31
N PHE A 618 -10.61 -16.30 -21.84
CA PHE A 618 -10.21 -16.39 -20.44
C PHE A 618 -11.15 -15.59 -19.54
N GLY A 619 -11.49 -14.34 -19.91
CA GLY A 619 -12.46 -13.53 -19.18
C GLY A 619 -13.84 -14.17 -19.14
N ALA A 620 -14.29 -14.72 -20.27
CA ALA A 620 -15.59 -15.40 -20.36
C ALA A 620 -15.67 -16.68 -19.51
N VAL A 621 -14.56 -17.38 -19.28
CA VAL A 621 -14.52 -18.61 -18.46
C VAL A 621 -14.18 -18.29 -17.00
N GLY A 622 -13.09 -17.55 -16.76
CA GLY A 622 -12.52 -17.28 -15.44
C GLY A 622 -13.29 -16.27 -14.61
N LEU A 623 -13.75 -15.15 -15.19
CA LEU A 623 -14.56 -14.16 -14.45
C LEU A 623 -16.02 -14.61 -14.27
N ASN A 624 -16.45 -15.63 -14.99
CA ASN A 624 -17.74 -16.30 -14.76
C ASN A 624 -17.59 -17.59 -13.95
N ALA A 625 -16.40 -17.83 -13.38
CA ALA A 625 -16.20 -18.98 -12.52
C ALA A 625 -17.02 -18.80 -11.21
N ALA A 626 -17.17 -19.92 -10.51
CA ALA A 626 -18.02 -20.25 -9.37
C ALA A 626 -18.20 -19.26 -8.18
N HIS A 627 -17.65 -18.05 -8.22
CA HIS A 627 -17.48 -17.14 -7.07
C HIS A 627 -18.23 -15.79 -7.20
N HIS A 628 -19.03 -15.60 -8.26
CA HIS A 628 -19.76 -14.36 -8.50
C HIS A 628 -21.25 -14.58 -8.76
N HIS A 629 -22.03 -14.95 -7.73
CA HIS A 629 -23.47 -15.16 -7.85
C HIS A 629 -24.21 -14.53 -6.67
N PRO A 630 -25.39 -13.91 -6.84
CA PRO A 630 -26.12 -13.31 -5.72
C PRO A 630 -26.51 -14.31 -4.63
N ASP A 631 -26.54 -15.62 -4.92
CA ASP A 631 -26.93 -16.68 -3.98
C ASP A 631 -25.78 -17.29 -3.17
N ILE A 632 -24.52 -16.98 -3.47
CA ILE A 632 -23.38 -17.31 -2.60
C ILE A 632 -23.05 -16.12 -1.68
N PHE A 633 -22.23 -16.38 -0.67
CA PHE A 633 -21.79 -15.39 0.30
C PHE A 633 -20.80 -14.41 -0.34
N HIS A 634 -20.97 -13.12 -0.04
CA HIS A 634 -20.01 -12.05 -0.35
C HIS A 634 -19.79 -11.22 0.91
N ASP A 635 -18.61 -10.59 1.02
CA ASP A 635 -18.35 -9.71 2.15
C ASP A 635 -19.38 -8.56 2.21
N GLY A 636 -19.82 -8.22 3.41
CA GLY A 636 -20.98 -7.36 3.69
C GLY A 636 -22.32 -8.09 3.86
N ASP A 637 -22.49 -9.32 3.34
CA ASP A 637 -23.66 -10.16 3.67
C ASP A 637 -23.63 -10.58 5.16
N THR A 638 -24.80 -10.84 5.77
CA THR A 638 -24.88 -11.37 7.14
C THR A 638 -24.16 -12.72 7.21
N PRO A 639 -23.09 -12.86 8.02
CA PRO A 639 -22.35 -14.11 8.15
C PRO A 639 -23.11 -15.12 9.01
N ARG A 640 -22.67 -16.38 8.99
CA ARG A 640 -23.16 -17.39 9.94
C ARG A 640 -22.89 -16.96 11.40
N PRO A 641 -23.69 -17.41 12.37
CA PRO A 641 -23.41 -17.18 13.78
C PRO A 641 -22.01 -17.68 14.16
N LYS A 642 -21.32 -16.98 15.08
CA LYS A 642 -19.92 -17.30 15.45
C LYS A 642 -19.67 -18.77 15.84
N HIS A 643 -20.64 -19.45 16.44
CA HIS A 643 -20.52 -20.85 16.85
C HIS A 643 -20.67 -21.86 15.69
N GLU A 644 -21.13 -21.41 14.52
CA GLU A 644 -21.22 -22.18 13.27
C GLU A 644 -20.09 -21.82 12.28
N MET A 645 -19.21 -20.86 12.61
CA MET A 645 -18.14 -20.40 11.74
C MET A 645 -17.02 -21.45 11.64
N ASP A 646 -17.01 -22.22 10.55
CA ASP A 646 -15.94 -23.12 10.14
C ASP A 646 -15.39 -22.62 8.79
N TRP A 647 -14.07 -22.60 8.63
CA TRP A 647 -13.44 -22.11 7.40
C TRP A 647 -13.91 -22.88 6.15
N GLY A 648 -14.04 -24.21 6.23
CA GLY A 648 -14.47 -25.01 5.09
C GLY A 648 -15.94 -24.82 4.74
N ILE A 649 -16.81 -24.55 5.73
CA ILE A 649 -18.21 -24.20 5.46
C ILE A 649 -18.29 -22.84 4.77
N TYR A 650 -17.50 -21.88 5.22
CA TYR A 650 -17.43 -20.55 4.61
C TYR A 650 -17.02 -20.62 3.12
N GLU A 651 -15.99 -21.39 2.78
CA GLU A 651 -15.61 -21.60 1.38
C GLU A 651 -16.77 -22.17 0.54
N LEU A 652 -17.53 -23.12 1.09
CA LEU A 652 -18.71 -23.68 0.43
C LEU A 652 -19.90 -22.71 0.34
N ASP A 653 -19.99 -21.75 1.26
CA ASP A 653 -20.99 -20.69 1.16
C ASP A 653 -20.66 -19.70 0.05
N ALA A 654 -19.38 -19.53 -0.27
CA ALA A 654 -18.83 -18.57 -1.24
C ALA A 654 -18.63 -19.13 -2.66
N VAL A 655 -18.84 -20.43 -2.89
CA VAL A 655 -18.63 -21.08 -4.20
C VAL A 655 -19.81 -21.95 -4.66
N MET A 656 -19.92 -22.17 -5.97
CA MET A 656 -20.83 -23.15 -6.58
C MET A 656 -20.11 -23.99 -7.62
N ASP A 657 -20.29 -25.31 -7.64
CA ASP A 657 -19.76 -26.14 -8.72
C ASP A 657 -20.64 -26.10 -9.97
N ARG A 658 -20.03 -26.40 -11.12
CA ARG A 658 -20.74 -26.42 -12.42
C ARG A 658 -21.06 -27.83 -12.84
N LYS A 659 -22.36 -28.14 -12.91
CA LYS A 659 -22.86 -29.46 -13.32
C LYS A 659 -22.55 -29.81 -14.78
N ASP A 660 -22.29 -28.82 -15.61
CA ASP A 660 -21.90 -28.98 -17.02
C ASP A 660 -20.39 -29.23 -17.23
N ILE A 661 -19.59 -29.09 -16.17
CA ILE A 661 -18.12 -29.26 -16.20
C ILE A 661 -17.68 -30.49 -15.39
N THR A 662 -18.25 -30.68 -14.20
CA THR A 662 -17.93 -31.80 -13.31
C THR A 662 -18.16 -33.16 -14.00
N GLY A 663 -17.25 -34.10 -13.77
CA GLY A 663 -17.25 -35.44 -14.40
C GLY A 663 -16.47 -35.53 -15.72
N SER A 664 -15.92 -34.42 -16.23
CA SER A 664 -14.97 -34.42 -17.35
C SER A 664 -13.63 -33.86 -16.92
N HIS A 665 -12.62 -34.72 -16.78
CA HIS A 665 -11.27 -34.30 -16.38
C HIS A 665 -10.71 -33.18 -17.27
N PHE A 666 -10.93 -33.24 -18.59
CA PHE A 666 -10.48 -32.19 -19.49
C PHE A 666 -11.19 -30.85 -19.22
N LEU A 667 -12.52 -30.85 -19.06
CA LEU A 667 -13.27 -29.61 -18.80
C LEU A 667 -12.95 -29.05 -17.42
N VAL A 668 -12.83 -29.91 -16.40
CA VAL A 668 -12.45 -29.51 -15.04
C VAL A 668 -11.11 -28.77 -15.05
N LEU A 669 -10.10 -29.32 -15.73
CA LEU A 669 -8.77 -28.72 -15.80
C LEU A 669 -8.73 -27.43 -16.64
N THR A 670 -9.56 -27.32 -17.68
CA THR A 670 -9.51 -26.20 -18.63
C THR A 670 -10.56 -25.12 -18.42
N ASN A 671 -11.48 -25.31 -17.48
CA ASN A 671 -12.52 -24.34 -17.20
C ASN A 671 -12.64 -23.94 -15.73
N PHE A 672 -11.82 -24.43 -14.78
CA PHE A 672 -12.01 -24.28 -13.32
C PHE A 672 -13.21 -25.10 -12.78
N GLY A 673 -13.29 -26.38 -13.14
CA GLY A 673 -14.28 -27.30 -12.55
C GLY A 673 -13.87 -27.78 -11.15
N ASP A 674 -14.76 -28.51 -10.48
CA ASP A 674 -14.57 -29.04 -9.12
C ASP A 674 -14.06 -27.98 -8.13
N HIS A 675 -14.61 -26.77 -8.27
CA HIS A 675 -14.15 -25.55 -7.63
C HIS A 675 -14.26 -25.65 -6.10
N ALA A 676 -15.33 -26.22 -5.58
CA ALA A 676 -15.51 -26.41 -4.14
C ALA A 676 -14.36 -27.22 -3.51
N LEU A 677 -14.04 -28.38 -4.09
CA LEU A 677 -12.93 -29.21 -3.61
C LEU A 677 -11.57 -28.59 -3.88
N HIS A 678 -11.42 -27.85 -4.99
CA HIS A 678 -10.20 -27.08 -5.28
C HIS A 678 -9.93 -26.02 -4.21
N HIS A 679 -10.92 -25.23 -3.78
CA HIS A 679 -10.73 -24.24 -2.71
C HIS A 679 -10.40 -24.90 -1.37
N LEU A 680 -11.04 -26.01 -1.03
CA LEU A 680 -10.79 -26.73 0.21
C LEU A 680 -9.40 -27.43 0.23
N PHE A 681 -8.93 -27.91 -0.92
CA PHE A 681 -7.69 -28.68 -1.07
C PHE A 681 -6.91 -28.29 -2.34
N PRO A 682 -6.41 -27.05 -2.43
CA PRO A 682 -5.86 -26.49 -3.67
C PRO A 682 -4.61 -27.22 -4.16
N THR A 683 -3.89 -27.88 -3.25
CA THR A 683 -2.66 -28.64 -3.54
C THR A 683 -2.92 -30.00 -4.19
N ILE A 684 -4.17 -30.47 -4.23
CA ILE A 684 -4.55 -31.71 -4.92
C ILE A 684 -4.76 -31.43 -6.40
N ASP A 685 -4.16 -32.26 -7.25
CA ASP A 685 -4.36 -32.15 -8.70
C ASP A 685 -5.84 -32.31 -9.08
N HIS A 686 -6.33 -31.45 -9.97
CA HIS A 686 -7.73 -31.46 -10.45
C HIS A 686 -8.19 -32.83 -10.95
N GLY A 687 -7.31 -33.63 -11.54
CA GLY A 687 -7.64 -34.99 -12.01
C GLY A 687 -7.91 -35.98 -10.88
N LEU A 688 -7.60 -35.64 -9.64
CA LEU A 688 -7.82 -36.49 -8.47
C LEU A 688 -9.06 -36.07 -7.66
N LEU A 689 -9.59 -34.86 -7.87
CA LEU A 689 -10.72 -34.32 -7.09
C LEU A 689 -11.99 -35.17 -7.25
N GLU A 690 -12.23 -35.72 -8.44
CA GLU A 690 -13.39 -36.58 -8.72
C GLU A 690 -13.51 -37.76 -7.73
N TYR A 691 -12.37 -38.34 -7.33
CA TYR A 691 -12.32 -39.48 -6.40
C TYR A 691 -12.62 -39.10 -4.95
N LEU A 692 -12.67 -37.81 -4.63
CA LEU A 692 -12.91 -37.29 -3.29
C LEU A 692 -14.38 -36.97 -3.05
N TYR A 693 -15.20 -36.83 -4.10
CA TYR A 693 -16.63 -36.52 -3.97
C TYR A 693 -17.41 -37.49 -3.05
N PRO A 694 -17.22 -38.82 -3.08
CA PRO A 694 -17.93 -39.70 -2.14
C PRO A 694 -17.66 -39.35 -0.67
N THR A 695 -16.40 -39.03 -0.34
CA THR A 695 -15.99 -38.62 1.01
C THR A 695 -16.50 -37.23 1.36
N PHE A 696 -16.43 -36.31 0.40
CA PHE A 696 -16.94 -34.94 0.51
C PHE A 696 -18.44 -34.92 0.76
N LEU A 697 -19.24 -35.54 -0.11
CA LEU A 697 -20.70 -35.57 -0.01
C LEU A 697 -21.17 -36.25 1.26
N LYS A 698 -20.50 -37.33 1.69
CA LYS A 698 -20.78 -37.95 2.99
C LYS A 698 -20.53 -36.97 4.14
N THR A 699 -19.40 -36.27 4.13
CA THR A 699 -19.07 -35.29 5.17
C THR A 699 -20.04 -34.10 5.13
N CYS A 700 -20.43 -33.62 3.95
CA CYS A 700 -21.48 -32.62 3.80
C CYS A 700 -22.81 -33.09 4.41
N ALA A 701 -23.21 -34.34 4.17
CA ALA A 701 -24.43 -34.91 4.77
C ALA A 701 -24.35 -35.00 6.30
N ASP A 702 -23.19 -35.43 6.84
CA ASP A 702 -22.96 -35.54 8.29
C ASP A 702 -23.09 -34.17 9.00
N PHE A 703 -22.71 -33.09 8.32
CA PHE A 703 -22.73 -31.70 8.82
C PHE A 703 -23.95 -30.89 8.35
N GLY A 704 -24.84 -31.44 7.51
CA GLY A 704 -25.99 -30.71 6.98
C GLY A 704 -25.61 -29.57 6.02
N ILE A 705 -24.58 -29.77 5.20
CA ILE A 705 -24.10 -28.80 4.21
C ILE A 705 -24.58 -29.16 2.82
N GLU A 706 -25.08 -28.18 2.09
CA GLU A 706 -25.51 -28.36 0.69
C GLU A 706 -24.30 -28.27 -0.25
N TRP A 707 -24.20 -29.21 -1.18
CA TRP A 707 -23.33 -29.05 -2.33
C TRP A 707 -24.08 -28.27 -3.42
N LYS A 708 -23.74 -26.98 -3.57
CA LYS A 708 -24.39 -26.08 -4.53
C LYS A 708 -23.87 -26.33 -5.94
N LEU A 709 -24.80 -26.65 -6.84
CA LEU A 709 -24.54 -26.84 -8.27
C LEU A 709 -25.28 -25.78 -9.09
N SER A 710 -24.59 -25.20 -10.06
CA SER A 710 -25.16 -24.28 -11.04
C SER A 710 -24.74 -24.69 -12.46
N SER A 711 -25.25 -23.97 -13.47
CA SER A 711 -24.78 -24.09 -14.85
C SER A 711 -23.99 -22.86 -15.24
N GLN A 712 -23.10 -22.97 -16.24
CA GLN A 712 -22.34 -21.82 -16.75
C GLN A 712 -23.24 -20.60 -17.06
N ILE A 713 -24.38 -20.81 -17.71
CA ILE A 713 -25.29 -19.71 -18.10
C ILE A 713 -25.88 -19.01 -16.88
N GLU A 714 -26.23 -19.77 -15.83
CA GLU A 714 -26.78 -19.18 -14.60
C GLU A 714 -25.69 -18.45 -13.81
N LEU A 715 -24.45 -18.93 -13.81
CA LEU A 715 -23.33 -18.20 -13.20
C LEU A 715 -23.02 -16.89 -13.94
N VAL A 716 -23.07 -16.88 -15.27
CA VAL A 716 -22.92 -15.64 -16.06
C VAL A 716 -24.01 -14.63 -15.71
N LYS A 717 -25.28 -15.07 -15.66
CA LYS A 717 -26.39 -14.19 -15.24
C LYS A 717 -26.19 -13.69 -13.81
N GLY A 718 -25.81 -14.60 -12.91
CA GLY A 718 -25.52 -14.30 -11.52
C GLY A 718 -24.42 -13.28 -11.33
N GLN A 719 -23.34 -13.35 -12.12
CA GLN A 719 -22.24 -12.38 -12.06
C GLN A 719 -22.77 -10.96 -12.31
N PHE A 720 -23.57 -10.78 -13.36
CA PHE A 720 -24.15 -9.48 -13.67
C PHE A 720 -25.18 -9.03 -12.63
N MET A 721 -25.98 -9.95 -12.07
CA MET A 721 -26.89 -9.64 -10.97
C MET A 721 -26.12 -9.20 -9.71
N GLN A 722 -24.98 -9.83 -9.42
CA GLN A 722 -24.12 -9.49 -8.29
C GLN A 722 -23.47 -8.12 -8.48
N ILE A 723 -23.01 -7.79 -9.69
CA ILE A 723 -22.49 -6.45 -10.01
C ILE A 723 -23.57 -5.38 -9.75
N ALA A 724 -24.81 -5.63 -10.12
CA ALA A 724 -25.95 -4.73 -9.89
C ALA A 724 -26.43 -4.69 -8.42
N LYS A 725 -26.07 -5.67 -7.58
CA LYS A 725 -26.50 -5.74 -6.18
C LYS A 725 -25.90 -4.60 -5.37
N VAL A 726 -26.76 -3.85 -4.69
CA VAL A 726 -26.39 -2.71 -3.80
C VAL A 726 -26.67 -2.97 -2.32
N LYS A 727 -27.55 -3.91 -2.00
CA LYS A 727 -27.87 -4.29 -0.62
C LYS A 727 -27.27 -5.64 -0.28
N PRO A 728 -26.64 -5.81 0.88
CA PRO A 728 -26.22 -7.11 1.37
C PRO A 728 -27.42 -8.01 1.67
N LYS A 729 -27.19 -9.32 1.77
CA LYS A 729 -28.17 -10.26 2.32
C LYS A 729 -28.27 -10.06 3.82
N GLU A 730 -29.50 -9.90 4.31
CA GLU A 730 -29.77 -9.75 5.73
C GLU A 730 -29.85 -11.11 6.45
N GLU A 731 -30.14 -12.19 5.71
CA GLU A 731 -30.20 -13.55 6.24
C GLU A 731 -28.86 -14.28 6.07
N PRO A 732 -28.41 -15.05 7.09
CA PRO A 732 -27.21 -15.86 6.97
C PRO A 732 -27.38 -17.00 5.95
N PRO A 733 -26.28 -17.54 5.40
CA PRO A 733 -26.34 -18.73 4.56
C PRO A 733 -27.11 -19.87 5.25
N ARG A 734 -28.08 -20.48 4.55
CA ARG A 734 -28.98 -21.48 5.13
C ARG A 734 -28.20 -22.67 5.70
N THR A 735 -28.58 -23.11 6.90
CA THR A 735 -28.16 -24.38 7.49
C THR A 735 -29.17 -25.46 7.09
N LEU A 736 -28.75 -26.55 6.42
CA LEU A 736 -29.68 -27.65 6.13
C LEU A 736 -29.79 -28.59 7.32
N LYS A 737 -31.01 -29.08 7.59
CA LYS A 737 -31.23 -30.15 8.57
C LYS A 737 -30.54 -31.43 8.08
N LYS A 738 -29.91 -32.20 8.98
CA LYS A 738 -29.27 -33.50 8.66
C LYS A 738 -30.20 -34.36 7.78
N ILE A 739 -29.81 -34.57 6.53
CA ILE A 739 -30.50 -35.48 5.61
C ILE A 739 -29.81 -36.84 5.73
N LYS A 740 -30.59 -37.91 5.95
CA LYS A 740 -30.06 -39.29 5.85
C LYS A 740 -29.66 -39.55 4.40
N TYR A 741 -28.37 -39.79 4.16
CA TYR A 741 -27.86 -40.28 2.88
C TYR A 741 -28.40 -41.71 2.65
N LEU A 742 -29.01 -41.96 1.48
CA LEU A 742 -29.40 -43.30 1.00
C LEU A 742 -28.31 -43.87 0.10
#